data_AF-A0A9Q4BJT1-F1
#
_entry.id   AF-A0A9Q4BJT1-F1
#
_cell.length_a   1.000
_cell.length_b   1.000
_cell.length_c   1.000
_cell.angle_alpha   90.00
_cell.angle_beta   90.00
_cell.angle_gamma   90.00
#
_symmetry.space_group_name_H-M   'P 1'
#
loop_
_entity.id
_entity.type
_entity.pdbx_description
1 polymer ?
#
loop_
_entity_poly.entity_id
_entity_poly.type
_entity_poly.pdbx_seq_one_letter_code
_entity_poly.pdbx_strand_id
1 'polypeptide(L)'
;MRKTINKIISLLGLLLITSAVTYAQQRNYKPYLMEINVGNFYMKFDKALGDGGLQSQFSYDIVSVPTPNNVLFKWPRDQYQSGMLFQIFNPISLDEKVGIKDIDGKKMTSFRGEGKQIVNSGQLDWAIETRRYRPPNVFIDGVNVTPPYRWNVDPTLKADIKVEFEDVLPQFGIRSHVEIYAFSNPRHADYMIWKATHKFTGEIARPSHLTAGIDSLPDQTIRLWWPFGMSFGPSKIGVYQTSGASWGYEGEDDLDNWARQPSVVPNGERDTLTYAYFWDSDNPGVTGDDTGDPDPETGHLYSPQIPGYALLYADKSASVKMDDRSQPYAMSHVGIQADFWGDTKLPRIQQKYRGDYLLGRFPKPQKLEKGPMRLIVTGPYELTKNTAESRYDSLTFVYAIGAGSIGEYAADSIGKATKSGGMTVAQRNAVMMQGKDSLFATLSRANWAYKRLSNNESIPTPPPPPDIDVKAGPYCNFVSWSYSDPSYFKNTITGVDDWDEWKVYRKRGASLTDDPLDQKSGAKWELVYSTKLRDSVNFIDRNVQRGVNYFYAVTAVNNGSQNNTEIFPGERLESSKYANMTQIPVIPFQPGLAESDKIRIVPNPATSYAAGAQLNAGEANRISFFNLPYKCTLKIFTETGDLIKTIDHIGTADDKWDQRTSGNQYVVSGLYILAVTNCKALDGKNLPDQFLKFVIVR
;
A
#
# COMPACT_ATOMS: atom_id res chain seq x y z
N MET A 1 60.49 -33.40 5.33
CA MET A 1 59.08 -33.73 5.02
C MET A 1 58.05 -33.14 5.98
N ARG A 2 58.27 -33.09 7.31
CA ARG A 2 57.26 -32.56 8.27
C ARG A 2 57.00 -31.05 8.24
N LYS A 3 57.96 -30.21 7.79
CA LYS A 3 57.78 -28.74 7.70
C LYS A 3 57.04 -28.28 6.42
N THR A 4 57.01 -29.09 5.37
CA THR A 4 56.36 -28.75 4.10
C THR A 4 54.87 -29.10 4.11
N ILE A 5 54.47 -30.14 4.85
CA ILE A 5 53.06 -30.55 5.01
C ILE A 5 52.26 -29.53 5.84
N ASN A 6 52.87 -28.93 6.86
CA ASN A 6 52.17 -27.91 7.67
C ASN A 6 51.93 -26.58 6.93
N LYS A 7 52.77 -26.22 5.94
CA LYS A 7 52.50 -25.04 5.10
C LYS A 7 51.40 -25.27 4.06
N ILE A 8 51.24 -26.51 3.58
CA ILE A 8 50.16 -26.87 2.64
C ILE A 8 48.82 -26.95 3.39
N ILE A 9 48.80 -27.46 4.62
CA ILE A 9 47.58 -27.49 5.46
C ILE A 9 47.14 -26.09 5.91
N SER A 10 48.08 -25.17 6.20
CA SER A 10 47.73 -23.78 6.52
C SER A 10 47.31 -22.94 5.30
N LEU A 11 47.76 -23.26 4.08
CA LEU A 11 47.25 -22.60 2.86
C LEU A 11 45.89 -23.16 2.41
N LEU A 12 45.63 -24.46 2.57
CA LEU A 12 44.30 -25.06 2.31
C LEU A 12 43.26 -24.67 3.37
N GLY A 13 43.68 -24.39 4.61
CA GLY A 13 42.81 -23.85 5.66
C GLY A 13 42.44 -22.38 5.49
N LEU A 14 43.22 -21.59 4.74
CA LEU A 14 42.90 -20.18 4.45
C LEU A 14 42.15 -19.97 3.12
N LEU A 15 42.15 -20.95 2.22
CA LEU A 15 41.41 -20.90 0.95
C LEU A 15 40.00 -21.53 1.00
N LEU A 16 39.57 -22.04 2.15
CA LEU A 16 38.22 -22.58 2.39
C LEU A 16 37.34 -21.69 3.30
N ILE A 17 37.75 -20.45 3.57
CA ILE A 17 36.98 -19.47 4.37
C ILE A 17 36.43 -18.32 3.50
N THR A 18 36.45 -18.45 2.18
CA THR A 18 35.70 -17.57 1.27
C THR A 18 34.60 -18.34 0.57
N SER A 19 33.69 -18.91 1.35
CA SER A 19 32.44 -19.45 0.85
C SER A 19 31.36 -19.21 1.89
N ALA A 20 30.45 -18.29 1.52
CA ALA A 20 29.17 -18.03 2.17
C ALA A 20 29.24 -17.60 3.64
N VAL A 21 29.51 -16.32 3.86
CA VAL A 21 28.73 -15.62 4.91
C VAL A 21 27.30 -15.55 4.36
N THR A 22 26.52 -16.62 4.53
CA THR A 22 25.08 -16.47 4.58
C THR A 22 24.83 -15.59 5.80
N TYR A 23 24.51 -14.31 5.58
CA TYR A 23 23.84 -13.54 6.60
C TYR A 23 22.60 -14.34 6.95
N ALA A 24 22.59 -15.02 8.09
CA ALA A 24 21.36 -15.58 8.63
C ALA A 24 20.40 -14.39 8.72
N GLN A 25 19.32 -14.42 7.92
CA GLN A 25 18.30 -13.38 7.93
C GLN A 25 17.86 -13.18 9.37
N GLN A 26 18.19 -12.04 9.95
CA GLN A 26 18.02 -11.82 11.38
C GLN A 26 16.53 -11.59 11.66
N ARG A 27 15.86 -12.62 12.22
CA ARG A 27 14.50 -12.53 12.73
C ARG A 27 14.39 -11.35 13.69
N ASN A 28 13.37 -10.52 13.51
CA ASN A 28 13.10 -9.41 14.43
C ASN A 28 11.92 -9.74 15.35
N TYR A 29 12.20 -9.96 16.63
CA TYR A 29 11.21 -10.27 17.68
C TYR A 29 10.50 -9.02 18.23
N LYS A 30 10.92 -7.82 17.79
CA LYS A 30 10.23 -6.54 18.01
C LYS A 30 10.11 -5.83 16.66
N PRO A 31 9.37 -6.42 15.71
CA PRO A 31 9.38 -5.95 14.33
C PRO A 31 8.87 -4.51 14.25
N TYR A 32 9.55 -3.70 13.44
CA TYR A 32 9.06 -2.40 13.01
C TYR A 32 7.86 -2.57 12.05
N LEU A 33 7.28 -1.47 11.60
CA LEU A 33 6.31 -1.50 10.49
C LEU A 33 6.95 -2.16 9.26
N MET A 34 6.25 -3.15 8.70
CA MET A 34 6.59 -3.73 7.39
C MET A 34 5.58 -3.26 6.34
N GLU A 35 6.03 -3.17 5.10
CA GLU A 35 5.23 -2.67 3.99
C GLU A 35 5.40 -3.52 2.73
N ILE A 36 4.28 -3.86 2.11
CA ILE A 36 4.24 -4.23 0.70
C ILE A 36 3.83 -2.97 -0.06
N ASN A 37 4.81 -2.31 -0.67
CA ASN A 37 4.63 -1.08 -1.42
C ASN A 37 5.23 -1.20 -2.84
N VAL A 38 4.92 -2.31 -3.50
CA VAL A 38 5.30 -2.62 -4.88
C VAL A 38 4.05 -2.92 -5.72
N GLY A 39 4.11 -2.65 -7.02
CA GLY A 39 2.95 -2.77 -7.90
C GLY A 39 1.86 -1.76 -7.53
N ASN A 40 0.59 -2.12 -7.74
CA ASN A 40 -0.55 -1.22 -7.54
C ASN A 40 -1.10 -1.22 -6.10
N PHE A 41 -0.53 -2.01 -5.18
CA PHE A 41 -0.93 -2.02 -3.77
C PHE A 41 0.00 -1.23 -2.87
N TYR A 42 -0.60 -0.75 -1.80
CA TYR A 42 0.11 -0.39 -0.59
C TYR A 42 -0.54 -1.12 0.59
N MET A 43 0.19 -2.08 1.18
CA MET A 43 -0.22 -2.81 2.38
C MET A 43 0.76 -2.58 3.53
N LYS A 44 0.24 -2.19 4.69
CA LYS A 44 1.00 -2.03 5.94
C LYS A 44 0.72 -3.19 6.90
N PHE A 45 1.77 -3.74 7.52
CA PHE A 45 1.66 -4.77 8.54
C PHE A 45 2.05 -4.17 9.90
N ASP A 46 1.04 -3.71 10.64
CA ASP A 46 1.22 -3.11 11.95
C ASP A 46 0.38 -3.85 13.00
N LYS A 47 1.06 -4.55 13.91
CA LYS A 47 0.42 -5.23 15.03
C LYS A 47 -0.25 -4.27 16.01
N ALA A 48 0.13 -2.99 16.03
CA ALA A 48 -0.46 -2.01 16.94
C ALA A 48 -1.90 -1.63 16.55
N LEU A 49 -2.32 -1.95 15.33
CA LEU A 49 -3.60 -1.54 14.77
C LEU A 49 -4.71 -2.60 14.90
N GLY A 50 -4.53 -3.65 15.72
CA GLY A 50 -5.61 -4.58 16.01
C GLY A 50 -5.30 -5.63 17.06
N ASP A 51 -6.28 -6.51 17.27
CA ASP A 51 -6.43 -7.28 18.51
C ASP A 51 -5.75 -8.68 18.50
N GLY A 52 -4.83 -8.94 17.56
CA GLY A 52 -4.24 -10.26 17.35
C GLY A 52 -2.87 -10.27 16.65
N GLY A 53 -2.43 -11.46 16.24
CA GLY A 53 -1.26 -11.65 15.38
C GLY A 53 -1.57 -11.32 13.93
N LEU A 54 -0.55 -11.12 13.09
CA LEU A 54 -0.73 -10.58 11.74
C LEU A 54 -1.58 -11.48 10.81
N GLN A 55 -1.67 -12.79 11.08
CA GLN A 55 -2.53 -13.71 10.32
C GLN A 55 -3.95 -13.90 10.86
N SER A 56 -4.24 -13.36 12.04
CA SER A 56 -5.46 -13.65 12.79
C SER A 56 -6.04 -12.37 13.41
N GLN A 57 -5.78 -11.23 12.76
CA GLN A 57 -6.15 -9.91 13.22
C GLN A 57 -7.53 -9.52 12.68
N PHE A 58 -8.46 -9.27 13.60
CA PHE A 58 -9.88 -9.03 13.31
C PHE A 58 -10.20 -7.60 12.92
N SER A 59 -9.28 -6.67 13.10
CA SER A 59 -9.46 -5.27 12.73
C SER A 59 -8.15 -4.76 12.17
N TYR A 60 -8.16 -4.47 10.88
CA TYR A 60 -7.19 -3.58 10.26
C TYR A 60 -7.92 -2.33 9.77
N ASP A 61 -8.94 -1.81 10.50
CA ASP A 61 -9.48 -0.52 10.08
C ASP A 61 -10.40 0.27 11.03
N ILE A 62 -10.19 0.22 12.35
CA ILE A 62 -10.84 1.18 13.26
C ILE A 62 -9.90 1.56 14.41
N VAL A 63 -9.04 2.55 14.19
CA VAL A 63 -8.81 3.50 15.29
C VAL A 63 -9.97 4.49 15.18
N SER A 64 -10.67 4.72 16.28
CA SER A 64 -11.90 5.52 16.48
C SER A 64 -11.93 6.94 15.87
N VAL A 65 -10.86 7.36 15.19
CA VAL A 65 -10.76 8.59 14.41
C VAL A 65 -10.12 8.24 13.06
N PRO A 66 -10.92 8.03 12.00
CA PRO A 66 -10.40 7.69 10.68
C PRO A 66 -9.62 8.88 10.11
N THR A 67 -8.30 8.72 10.04
CA THR A 67 -7.43 9.59 9.24
C THR A 67 -6.95 8.81 8.02
N PRO A 68 -6.66 9.47 6.88
CA PRO A 68 -6.15 8.82 5.66
C PRO A 68 -4.88 7.96 5.86
N ASN A 69 -4.21 8.11 7.00
CA ASN A 69 -2.99 7.41 7.39
C ASN A 69 -3.23 6.04 8.03
N ASN A 70 -4.46 5.78 8.52
CA ASN A 70 -4.82 4.57 9.24
C ASN A 70 -5.30 3.43 8.33
N VAL A 71 -5.64 3.73 7.07
CA VAL A 71 -6.06 2.70 6.11
C VAL A 71 -4.83 1.96 5.58
N LEU A 72 -4.77 0.67 5.86
CA LEU A 72 -3.59 -0.15 5.64
C LEU A 72 -3.57 -0.86 4.30
N PHE A 73 -4.70 -1.00 3.62
CA PHE A 73 -4.80 -1.65 2.31
C PHE A 73 -5.31 -0.65 1.27
N LYS A 74 -4.46 -0.24 0.33
CA LYS A 74 -4.82 0.71 -0.74
C LYS A 74 -4.64 0.10 -2.11
N TRP A 75 -5.64 0.26 -2.97
CA TRP A 75 -5.59 -0.14 -4.37
C TRP A 75 -6.65 0.62 -5.19
N PRO A 76 -6.28 1.22 -6.35
CA PRO A 76 -4.92 1.44 -6.82
C PRO A 76 -4.23 2.51 -5.96
N ARG A 77 -2.98 2.27 -5.56
CA ARG A 77 -2.29 3.05 -4.52
C ARG A 77 -1.98 4.52 -4.86
N ASP A 78 -2.12 4.95 -6.11
CA ASP A 78 -1.92 6.33 -6.55
C ASP A 78 -3.17 7.17 -6.61
N GLN A 79 -4.34 6.59 -6.35
CA GLN A 79 -5.58 7.32 -6.24
C GLN A 79 -5.77 7.86 -4.83
N TYR A 80 -6.26 9.10 -4.75
CA TYR A 80 -6.54 9.79 -3.51
C TYR A 80 -7.51 8.95 -2.69
N GLN A 81 -7.10 8.64 -1.46
CA GLN A 81 -7.87 7.85 -0.53
C GLN A 81 -8.36 6.50 -1.10
N SER A 82 -7.65 5.80 -1.99
CA SER A 82 -8.08 4.44 -2.47
C SER A 82 -8.01 3.30 -1.45
N GLY A 83 -8.09 3.63 -0.15
CA GLY A 83 -7.96 2.67 0.93
C GLY A 83 -9.26 1.93 1.19
N MET A 84 -9.26 0.61 1.18
CA MET A 84 -10.46 -0.17 1.52
C MET A 84 -10.35 -0.76 2.92
N LEU A 85 -11.50 -1.05 3.53
CA LEU A 85 -11.53 -1.95 4.67
C LEU A 85 -10.92 -3.29 4.26
N PHE A 86 -10.03 -3.81 5.10
CA PHE A 86 -9.45 -5.13 4.95
C PHE A 86 -9.38 -5.79 6.32
N GLN A 87 -9.89 -7.01 6.47
CA GLN A 87 -9.82 -7.76 7.73
C GLN A 87 -9.59 -9.23 7.45
N ILE A 88 -8.86 -9.90 8.34
CA ILE A 88 -8.58 -11.34 8.22
C ILE A 88 -9.34 -12.08 9.32
N PHE A 89 -10.12 -13.08 8.90
CA PHE A 89 -10.89 -13.94 9.77
C PHE A 89 -10.55 -15.39 9.49
N ASN A 90 -10.11 -16.12 10.49
CA ASN A 90 -9.78 -17.53 10.34
C ASN A 90 -10.41 -18.41 11.43
N PRO A 91 -11.73 -18.41 11.64
CA PRO A 91 -12.36 -19.11 12.77
C PRO A 91 -12.19 -20.64 12.65
N ILE A 92 -11.13 -21.19 13.25
CA ILE A 92 -10.79 -22.61 13.15
C ILE A 92 -11.95 -23.44 13.70
N SER A 93 -12.42 -24.38 12.89
CA SER A 93 -13.59 -25.18 13.20
C SER A 93 -13.15 -26.61 13.53
N LEU A 94 -13.15 -26.95 14.82
CA LEU A 94 -12.83 -28.30 15.30
C LEU A 94 -13.98 -29.27 14.99
N ASP A 95 -13.65 -30.53 14.73
CA ASP A 95 -14.63 -31.62 14.73
C ASP A 95 -15.17 -31.79 16.15
N GLU A 96 -16.47 -31.58 16.34
CA GLU A 96 -17.14 -31.59 17.64
C GLU A 96 -17.02 -32.96 18.32
N LYS A 97 -16.90 -34.05 17.53
CA LYS A 97 -16.76 -35.41 18.04
C LYS A 97 -15.34 -35.70 18.51
N VAL A 98 -14.33 -35.10 17.88
CA VAL A 98 -12.91 -35.26 18.27
C VAL A 98 -12.54 -34.26 19.37
N GLY A 99 -12.79 -32.98 19.13
CA GLY A 99 -12.40 -31.86 19.99
C GLY A 99 -10.88 -31.68 20.08
N ILE A 100 -10.46 -30.94 21.11
CA ILE A 100 -9.06 -30.72 21.50
C ILE A 100 -8.96 -30.77 23.02
N LYS A 101 -7.85 -31.27 23.56
CA LYS A 101 -7.57 -31.29 25.00
C LYS A 101 -6.78 -30.05 25.39
N ASP A 102 -7.22 -29.37 26.44
CA ASP A 102 -6.45 -28.29 27.09
C ASP A 102 -5.25 -28.81 27.89
N ILE A 103 -4.54 -27.92 28.58
CA ILE A 103 -3.39 -28.24 29.43
C ILE A 103 -3.72 -29.23 30.56
N ASP A 104 -4.96 -29.26 31.03
CA ASP A 104 -5.44 -30.17 32.07
C ASP A 104 -5.94 -31.50 31.48
N GLY A 105 -5.85 -31.67 30.16
CA GLY A 105 -6.31 -32.85 29.44
C GLY A 105 -7.82 -32.90 29.21
N LYS A 106 -8.57 -31.86 29.57
CA LYS A 106 -10.02 -31.80 29.41
C LYS A 106 -10.37 -31.53 27.95
N LYS A 107 -11.27 -32.35 27.41
CA LYS A 107 -11.78 -32.17 26.04
C LYS A 107 -12.63 -30.90 25.95
N MET A 108 -12.31 -30.09 24.95
CA MET A 108 -13.03 -28.90 24.54
C MET A 108 -13.43 -29.00 23.07
N THR A 109 -14.58 -28.45 22.73
CA THR A 109 -15.04 -28.27 21.33
C THR A 109 -14.84 -26.84 20.84
N SER A 110 -14.51 -25.91 21.75
CA SER A 110 -14.04 -24.55 21.47
C SER A 110 -13.17 -24.05 22.63
N PHE A 111 -12.21 -23.14 22.37
CA PHE A 111 -11.29 -22.63 23.40
C PHE A 111 -11.86 -21.54 24.31
N ARG A 112 -12.89 -20.81 23.86
CA ARG A 112 -13.47 -19.71 24.64
C ARG A 112 -14.71 -20.12 25.47
N GLY A 113 -15.19 -21.35 25.30
CA GLY A 113 -16.42 -21.84 25.92
C GLY A 113 -17.69 -21.36 25.21
N GLU A 114 -18.83 -21.94 25.56
CA GLU A 114 -20.13 -21.51 25.04
C GLU A 114 -20.44 -20.07 25.44
N GLY A 115 -21.03 -19.28 24.52
CA GLY A 115 -21.38 -17.87 24.78
C GLY A 115 -20.28 -16.85 24.45
N LYS A 116 -19.12 -17.27 23.92
CA LYS A 116 -18.06 -16.37 23.43
C LYS A 116 -17.85 -16.50 21.92
N GLN A 117 -17.37 -15.43 21.29
CA GLN A 117 -17.03 -15.44 19.87
C GLN A 117 -15.88 -16.42 19.57
N ILE A 118 -15.96 -17.10 18.44
CA ILE A 118 -14.86 -17.94 17.95
C ILE A 118 -13.85 -17.04 17.27
N VAL A 119 -12.88 -16.57 18.05
CA VAL A 119 -11.78 -15.74 17.59
C VAL A 119 -10.44 -16.43 17.81
N ASN A 120 -9.55 -16.25 16.86
CA ASN A 120 -8.15 -16.66 16.90
C ASN A 120 -7.27 -15.47 17.33
N SER A 121 -7.02 -15.29 18.63
CA SER A 121 -6.09 -14.24 19.06
C SER A 121 -4.65 -14.75 18.93
N GLY A 122 -4.03 -14.54 17.76
CA GLY A 122 -2.62 -14.83 17.52
C GLY A 122 -1.68 -13.92 18.30
N GLN A 123 -0.42 -14.33 18.42
CA GLN A 123 0.65 -13.57 18.99
C GLN A 123 1.86 -13.60 18.05
N LEU A 124 2.23 -12.44 17.51
CA LEU A 124 3.40 -12.28 16.64
C LEU A 124 4.69 -12.58 17.42
N ASP A 125 5.44 -13.59 16.99
CA ASP A 125 6.73 -13.97 17.57
C ASP A 125 7.86 -13.15 16.93
N TRP A 126 8.02 -13.27 15.61
CA TRP A 126 8.97 -12.49 14.83
C TRP A 126 8.43 -12.16 13.45
N ALA A 127 9.01 -11.13 12.83
CA ALA A 127 8.74 -10.79 11.44
C ALA A 127 9.96 -10.23 10.72
N ILE A 128 9.91 -10.23 9.40
CA ILE A 128 10.93 -9.70 8.52
C ILE A 128 10.32 -9.23 7.20
N GLU A 129 10.86 -8.13 6.68
CA GLU A 129 10.64 -7.70 5.31
C GLU A 129 11.95 -7.87 4.53
N THR A 130 11.86 -8.42 3.32
CA THR A 130 12.99 -8.55 2.39
C THR A 130 12.59 -7.98 1.03
N ARG A 131 13.43 -7.12 0.47
CA ARG A 131 13.25 -6.59 -0.89
C ARG A 131 14.37 -7.05 -1.79
N ARG A 132 14.09 -7.20 -3.07
CA ARG A 132 15.15 -7.46 -4.06
C ARG A 132 16.11 -6.28 -4.19
N TYR A 133 15.55 -5.09 -4.16
CA TYR A 133 16.29 -3.83 -4.25
C TYR A 133 15.97 -2.96 -3.06
N ARG A 134 16.95 -2.14 -2.62
CA ARG A 134 16.64 -1.07 -1.68
C ARG A 134 15.61 -0.10 -2.31
N PRO A 135 14.77 0.55 -1.50
CA PRO A 135 13.98 1.69 -1.97
C PRO A 135 14.89 2.78 -2.58
N PRO A 136 14.43 3.48 -3.64
CA PRO A 136 15.18 4.57 -4.26
C PRO A 136 15.21 5.80 -3.36
N ASN A 137 16.32 6.54 -3.39
CA ASN A 137 16.42 7.84 -2.75
C ASN A 137 15.74 8.90 -3.62
N VAL A 138 14.96 9.76 -2.98
CA VAL A 138 14.28 10.88 -3.61
C VAL A 138 14.78 12.15 -2.94
N PHE A 139 15.43 13.02 -3.71
CA PHE A 139 15.88 14.32 -3.25
C PHE A 139 15.00 15.43 -3.83
N ILE A 140 14.62 16.36 -2.97
CA ILE A 140 13.87 17.56 -3.36
C ILE A 140 14.61 18.76 -2.80
N ASP A 141 15.09 19.64 -3.67
CA ASP A 141 15.87 20.84 -3.32
C ASP A 141 17.05 20.51 -2.37
N GLY A 142 17.71 19.37 -2.59
CA GLY A 142 18.86 18.90 -1.81
C GLY A 142 18.51 18.14 -0.53
N VAL A 143 17.23 18.00 -0.17
CA VAL A 143 16.77 17.23 0.99
C VAL A 143 16.37 15.83 0.58
N ASN A 144 16.95 14.79 1.19
CA ASN A 144 16.49 13.41 1.00
C ASN A 144 15.16 13.22 1.75
N VAL A 145 14.10 12.92 1.01
CA VAL A 145 12.76 12.69 1.57
C VAL A 145 12.41 11.20 1.68
N THR A 146 13.28 10.31 1.20
CA THR A 146 13.14 8.86 1.39
C THR A 146 13.60 8.47 2.80
N PRO A 147 12.74 7.85 3.63
CA PRO A 147 13.16 7.31 4.91
C PRO A 147 14.22 6.21 4.75
N PRO A 148 15.22 6.12 5.65
CA PRO A 148 16.20 5.04 5.61
C PRO A 148 15.51 3.67 5.67
N TYR A 149 15.85 2.78 4.73
CA TYR A 149 15.37 1.40 4.75
C TYR A 149 16.08 0.62 5.85
N ARG A 150 15.31 -0.04 6.72
CA ARG A 150 15.83 -0.70 7.95
C ARG A 150 15.74 -2.22 7.93
N TRP A 151 15.30 -2.78 6.81
CA TRP A 151 15.05 -4.20 6.60
C TRP A 151 16.08 -4.78 5.62
N ASN A 152 15.85 -5.99 5.11
CA ASN A 152 16.84 -6.72 4.35
C ASN A 152 16.72 -6.51 2.84
N VAL A 153 17.87 -6.46 2.16
CA VAL A 153 17.96 -6.48 0.71
C VAL A 153 18.59 -7.80 0.28
N ASP A 154 17.90 -8.55 -0.57
CA ASP A 154 18.37 -9.81 -1.16
C ASP A 154 18.17 -9.79 -2.68
N PRO A 155 19.21 -9.50 -3.47
CA PRO A 155 19.14 -9.47 -4.93
C PRO A 155 18.70 -10.78 -5.58
N THR A 156 18.75 -11.91 -4.85
CA THR A 156 18.37 -13.24 -5.35
C THR A 156 16.89 -13.58 -5.13
N LEU A 157 16.14 -12.71 -4.45
CA LEU A 157 14.73 -12.89 -4.15
C LEU A 157 13.90 -13.10 -5.43
N LYS A 158 13.10 -14.17 -5.47
CA LYS A 158 12.29 -14.55 -6.65
C LYS A 158 11.07 -13.65 -6.90
N ALA A 159 10.59 -12.99 -5.84
CA ALA A 159 9.65 -11.86 -5.90
C ALA A 159 10.40 -10.52 -5.75
N ASP A 160 9.69 -9.40 -5.76
CA ASP A 160 10.28 -8.07 -5.55
C ASP A 160 10.27 -7.66 -4.08
N ILE A 161 9.20 -8.00 -3.38
CA ILE A 161 9.05 -7.84 -1.93
C ILE A 161 8.53 -9.14 -1.34
N LYS A 162 9.12 -9.57 -0.23
CA LYS A 162 8.65 -10.65 0.64
C LYS A 162 8.46 -10.14 2.07
N VAL A 163 7.26 -10.32 2.61
CA VAL A 163 7.00 -10.19 4.05
C VAL A 163 6.87 -11.59 4.64
N GLU A 164 7.49 -11.83 5.78
CA GLU A 164 7.50 -13.13 6.43
C GLU A 164 7.40 -12.98 7.94
N PHE A 165 6.59 -13.81 8.57
CA PHE A 165 6.39 -13.77 10.02
C PHE A 165 5.89 -15.09 10.59
N GLU A 166 6.02 -15.22 11.91
CA GLU A 166 5.40 -16.30 12.68
C GLU A 166 4.45 -15.74 13.72
N ASP A 167 3.19 -16.20 13.73
CA ASP A 167 2.34 -16.07 14.92
C ASP A 167 2.15 -17.42 15.60
N VAL A 168 2.14 -17.38 16.93
CA VAL A 168 1.59 -18.45 17.76
C VAL A 168 0.08 -18.21 17.88
N LEU A 169 -0.73 -19.23 17.73
CA LEU A 169 -2.18 -19.25 17.98
C LEU A 169 -2.40 -20.03 19.28
N PRO A 170 -2.31 -19.37 20.44
CA PRO A 170 -2.26 -20.04 21.74
C PRO A 170 -3.45 -20.93 22.01
N GLN A 171 -4.61 -20.53 21.50
CA GLN A 171 -5.83 -21.25 21.67
C GLN A 171 -5.63 -22.64 21.08
N PHE A 172 -5.24 -22.77 19.82
CA PHE A 172 -5.20 -24.07 19.16
C PHE A 172 -3.87 -24.82 19.30
N GLY A 173 -2.87 -24.25 19.98
CA GLY A 173 -1.52 -24.81 20.00
C GLY A 173 -0.90 -24.88 18.60
N ILE A 174 -1.25 -23.92 17.73
CA ILE A 174 -0.76 -23.89 16.35
C ILE A 174 0.26 -22.76 16.23
N ARG A 175 1.44 -23.05 15.69
CA ARG A 175 2.38 -22.04 15.23
C ARG A 175 2.24 -21.94 13.72
N SER A 176 1.99 -20.75 13.20
CA SER A 176 1.95 -20.56 11.75
C SER A 176 3.05 -19.67 11.25
N HIS A 177 3.65 -20.13 10.17
CA HIS A 177 4.63 -19.42 9.38
C HIS A 177 3.97 -18.87 8.12
N VAL A 178 4.01 -17.56 7.93
CA VAL A 178 3.37 -16.88 6.79
C VAL A 178 4.43 -16.21 5.94
N GLU A 179 4.34 -16.39 4.63
CA GLU A 179 5.15 -15.73 3.61
C GLU A 179 4.23 -15.03 2.62
N ILE A 180 4.47 -13.76 2.35
CA ILE A 180 3.70 -12.93 1.43
C ILE A 180 4.62 -12.40 0.34
N TYR A 181 4.28 -12.64 -0.93
CA TYR A 181 5.09 -12.24 -2.07
C TYR A 181 4.34 -11.21 -2.94
N ALA A 182 5.06 -10.17 -3.37
CA ALA A 182 4.53 -9.12 -4.25
C ALA A 182 5.53 -8.76 -5.36
N PHE A 183 5.01 -8.20 -6.46
CA PHE A 183 5.74 -8.12 -7.74
C PHE A 183 5.72 -6.70 -8.34
N SER A 184 6.82 -6.32 -8.98
CA SER A 184 6.97 -5.05 -9.71
C SER A 184 6.56 -5.13 -11.17
N ASN A 185 6.43 -6.36 -11.71
CA ASN A 185 5.93 -6.58 -13.06
C ASN A 185 4.49 -6.05 -13.20
N PRO A 186 4.20 -5.12 -14.14
CA PRO A 186 2.86 -4.56 -14.34
C PRO A 186 1.74 -5.59 -14.55
N ARG A 187 2.04 -6.76 -15.14
CA ARG A 187 1.05 -7.85 -15.29
C ARG A 187 0.76 -8.56 -13.96
N HIS A 188 1.61 -8.43 -12.96
CA HIS A 188 1.50 -9.08 -11.67
C HIS A 188 1.39 -8.07 -10.51
N ALA A 189 1.10 -6.81 -10.83
CA ALA A 189 1.04 -5.70 -9.87
C ALA A 189 -0.28 -5.62 -9.08
N ASP A 190 -1.29 -6.40 -9.48
CA ASP A 190 -2.67 -6.39 -8.96
C ASP A 190 -3.02 -7.60 -8.07
N TYR A 191 -2.02 -8.34 -7.60
CA TYR A 191 -2.19 -9.26 -6.48
C TYR A 191 -0.93 -9.41 -5.61
N MET A 192 -1.11 -10.04 -4.45
CA MET A 192 -0.07 -10.65 -3.63
C MET A 192 -0.37 -12.14 -3.40
N ILE A 193 0.66 -12.94 -3.17
CA ILE A 193 0.53 -14.37 -2.82
C ILE A 193 0.75 -14.53 -1.33
N TRP A 194 -0.24 -15.08 -0.62
CA TRP A 194 -0.21 -15.35 0.80
C TRP A 194 -0.08 -16.86 1.05
N LYS A 195 1.09 -17.30 1.47
CA LYS A 195 1.38 -18.69 1.82
C LYS A 195 1.43 -18.82 3.33
N ALA A 196 0.61 -19.69 3.91
CA ALA A 196 0.57 -19.94 5.33
C ALA A 196 0.79 -21.44 5.60
N THR A 197 1.76 -21.75 6.48
CA THR A 197 2.02 -23.10 6.97
C THR A 197 1.72 -23.17 8.45
N HIS A 198 0.70 -23.94 8.82
CA HIS A 198 0.22 -24.11 10.18
C HIS A 198 0.76 -25.41 10.76
N LYS A 199 1.53 -25.33 11.84
CA LYS A 199 2.11 -26.49 12.52
C LYS A 199 1.47 -26.67 13.89
N PHE A 200 0.98 -27.87 14.18
CA PHE A 200 0.41 -28.19 15.49
C PHE A 200 1.52 -28.52 16.49
N THR A 201 2.06 -27.48 17.13
CA THR A 201 3.18 -27.58 18.08
C THR A 201 2.70 -27.81 19.52
N GLY A 202 1.45 -27.47 19.81
CA GLY A 202 0.87 -27.42 21.15
C GLY A 202 1.30 -26.19 21.95
N GLU A 203 2.06 -25.25 21.40
CA GLU A 203 2.53 -24.06 22.14
C GLU A 203 1.37 -23.11 22.46
N ILE A 204 1.19 -22.73 23.73
CA ILE A 204 0.16 -21.74 24.12
C ILE A 204 0.75 -20.37 24.52
N ALA A 205 2.05 -20.16 24.33
CA ALA A 205 2.72 -18.89 24.57
C ALA A 205 3.94 -18.72 23.65
N ARG A 206 4.36 -17.48 23.43
CA ARG A 206 5.59 -17.17 22.69
C ARG A 206 6.85 -17.46 23.52
N PRO A 207 7.98 -17.81 22.88
CA PRO A 207 9.25 -18.05 23.57
C PRO A 207 9.71 -16.92 24.50
N SER A 208 9.44 -15.67 24.13
CA SER A 208 9.85 -14.49 24.91
C SER A 208 9.06 -14.26 26.20
N HIS A 209 7.93 -14.94 26.39
CA HIS A 209 7.06 -14.83 27.57
C HIS A 209 7.11 -16.09 28.44
N LEU A 210 8.09 -16.96 28.20
CA LEU A 210 8.27 -18.19 28.96
C LEU A 210 8.88 -17.87 30.33
N THR A 211 8.18 -18.25 31.40
CA THR A 211 8.81 -18.71 32.65
C THR A 211 9.10 -20.20 32.51
N ALA A 212 10.22 -20.69 33.06
CA ALA A 212 10.75 -22.03 32.81
C ALA A 212 9.70 -23.17 32.88
N GLY A 213 9.61 -24.00 31.82
CA GLY A 213 9.00 -25.33 31.87
C GLY A 213 7.48 -25.43 31.62
N ILE A 214 7.08 -25.27 30.35
CA ILE A 214 5.89 -25.83 29.66
C ILE A 214 4.50 -25.26 29.99
N ASP A 215 4.06 -24.35 29.13
CA ASP A 215 2.67 -24.08 28.78
C ASP A 215 2.42 -24.71 27.38
N SER A 216 2.10 -26.00 27.32
CA SER A 216 1.83 -26.71 26.06
C SER A 216 0.69 -27.72 26.19
N LEU A 217 -0.10 -27.83 25.13
CA LEU A 217 -1.16 -28.83 25.04
C LEU A 217 -0.58 -30.26 25.08
N PRO A 218 -1.28 -31.23 25.69
CA PRO A 218 -0.84 -32.62 25.73
C PRO A 218 -0.77 -33.22 24.32
N ASP A 219 -0.01 -34.31 24.18
CA ASP A 219 0.05 -35.08 22.94
C ASP A 219 -1.33 -35.63 22.57
N GLN A 220 -1.73 -35.41 21.32
CA GLN A 220 -3.07 -35.69 20.83
C GLN A 220 -3.14 -35.59 19.31
N THR A 221 -4.22 -36.15 18.76
CA THR A 221 -4.66 -35.89 17.39
C THR A 221 -5.93 -35.06 17.42
N ILE A 222 -5.93 -33.97 16.69
CA ILE A 222 -7.12 -33.14 16.46
C ILE A 222 -7.61 -33.32 15.04
N ARG A 223 -8.90 -33.04 14.82
CA ARG A 223 -9.49 -32.95 13.49
C ARG A 223 -10.16 -31.60 13.33
N LEU A 224 -9.85 -30.90 12.23
CA LEU A 224 -10.31 -29.53 12.00
C LEU A 224 -10.61 -29.23 10.54
N TRP A 225 -11.37 -28.17 10.33
CA TRP A 225 -11.45 -27.43 9.09
C TRP A 225 -10.76 -26.10 9.27
N TRP A 226 -10.21 -25.58 8.18
CA TRP A 226 -9.57 -24.27 8.12
C TRP A 226 -10.41 -23.32 7.27
N PRO A 227 -11.39 -22.62 7.87
CA PRO A 227 -12.01 -21.45 7.25
C PRO A 227 -11.01 -20.29 7.20
N PHE A 228 -10.76 -19.76 6.01
CA PHE A 228 -9.97 -18.56 5.80
C PHE A 228 -10.82 -17.52 5.10
N GLY A 229 -10.95 -16.36 5.73
CA GLY A 229 -11.77 -15.24 5.31
C GLY A 229 -10.94 -13.97 5.19
N MET A 230 -11.06 -13.28 4.07
CA MET A 230 -10.68 -11.87 3.96
C MET A 230 -11.94 -11.08 3.70
N SER A 231 -12.30 -10.20 4.64
CA SER A 231 -13.39 -9.26 4.47
C SER A 231 -12.84 -7.99 3.84
N PHE A 232 -13.48 -7.55 2.77
CA PHE A 232 -13.16 -6.30 2.09
C PHE A 232 -14.37 -5.39 2.15
N GLY A 233 -14.13 -4.10 2.42
CA GLY A 233 -15.15 -3.07 2.27
C GLY A 233 -14.74 -2.05 1.23
N PRO A 234 -15.01 -2.31 -0.07
CA PRO A 234 -14.68 -1.38 -1.14
C PRO A 234 -15.46 -0.06 -1.08
N SER A 235 -16.68 0.01 -0.55
CA SER A 235 -17.50 1.25 -0.54
C SER A 235 -16.98 2.34 0.42
N LYS A 236 -16.14 1.97 1.40
CA LYS A 236 -15.75 2.83 2.52
C LYS A 236 -15.33 4.25 2.13
N ILE A 237 -14.59 4.40 1.03
CA ILE A 237 -14.08 5.69 0.57
C ILE A 237 -15.11 6.44 -0.21
N GLY A 238 -15.84 5.77 -1.09
CA GLY A 238 -16.88 6.43 -1.84
C GLY A 238 -17.96 6.98 -0.91
N VAL A 239 -18.36 6.23 0.12
CA VAL A 239 -19.22 6.74 1.20
C VAL A 239 -18.64 8.01 1.83
N TYR A 240 -17.34 8.04 2.15
CA TYR A 240 -16.70 9.24 2.71
C TYR A 240 -16.78 10.45 1.76
N GLN A 241 -16.56 10.23 0.46
CA GLN A 241 -16.61 11.26 -0.56
C GLN A 241 -18.04 11.76 -0.80
N THR A 242 -19.03 10.88 -0.82
CA THR A 242 -20.42 11.20 -1.15
C THR A 242 -21.20 11.73 0.06
N SER A 243 -20.87 11.31 1.28
CA SER A 243 -21.62 11.68 2.50
C SER A 243 -21.12 12.94 3.21
N GLY A 244 -20.16 13.67 2.63
CA GLY A 244 -19.59 14.87 3.26
C GLY A 244 -18.66 14.59 4.45
N ALA A 245 -17.73 13.64 4.28
CA ALA A 245 -16.68 13.28 5.23
C ALA A 245 -17.09 12.41 6.44
N SER A 246 -18.15 11.60 6.30
CA SER A 246 -18.47 10.55 7.28
C SER A 246 -17.95 9.21 6.78
N TRP A 247 -17.27 8.48 7.65
CA TRP A 247 -16.75 7.16 7.31
C TRP A 247 -17.82 6.10 7.54
N GLY A 248 -18.14 5.31 6.52
CA GLY A 248 -18.99 4.12 6.66
C GLY A 248 -18.41 3.13 7.66
N TYR A 249 -19.25 2.57 8.53
CA TYR A 249 -18.84 1.58 9.51
C TYR A 249 -18.96 0.16 8.94
N GLU A 250 -17.84 -0.56 8.84
CA GLU A 250 -17.79 -1.99 8.46
C GLU A 250 -18.48 -2.35 7.12
N GLY A 251 -18.49 -1.47 6.11
CA GLY A 251 -19.03 -1.78 4.79
C GLY A 251 -20.54 -2.02 4.80
N GLU A 252 -21.33 -0.93 4.83
CA GLU A 252 -22.77 -0.99 5.10
C GLU A 252 -23.61 -1.46 3.89
N ASP A 253 -23.02 -1.38 2.71
CA ASP A 253 -23.58 -1.64 1.38
C ASP A 253 -22.66 -2.51 0.50
N ASP A 254 -21.63 -3.11 1.10
CA ASP A 254 -20.79 -4.09 0.43
C ASP A 254 -21.49 -5.45 0.34
N LEU A 255 -21.35 -6.13 -0.79
CA LEU A 255 -21.78 -7.52 -0.96
C LEU A 255 -20.62 -8.44 -1.31
N ASP A 256 -20.73 -9.69 -0.89
CA ASP A 256 -19.79 -10.75 -1.26
C ASP A 256 -20.45 -11.85 -2.08
N ASN A 257 -19.65 -12.51 -2.91
CA ASN A 257 -20.09 -13.68 -3.66
C ASN A 257 -18.88 -14.56 -4.01
N TRP A 258 -19.14 -15.65 -4.72
CA TRP A 258 -18.13 -16.55 -5.20
C TRP A 258 -18.41 -17.03 -6.63
N ALA A 259 -17.34 -17.40 -7.32
CA ALA A 259 -17.43 -18.02 -8.63
C ALA A 259 -16.39 -19.13 -8.76
N ARG A 260 -16.68 -20.11 -9.62
CA ARG A 260 -15.71 -21.11 -10.05
C ARG A 260 -15.49 -20.92 -11.54
N GLN A 261 -14.25 -20.58 -11.93
CA GLN A 261 -13.90 -20.31 -13.33
C GLN A 261 -12.62 -21.07 -13.70
N PRO A 262 -12.48 -21.48 -14.96
CA PRO A 262 -11.20 -21.95 -15.49
C PRO A 262 -10.11 -20.89 -15.28
N SER A 263 -8.91 -21.32 -14.92
CA SER A 263 -7.76 -20.43 -14.91
C SER A 263 -7.45 -20.00 -16.34
N VAL A 264 -7.36 -18.69 -16.57
CA VAL A 264 -7.07 -18.15 -17.92
C VAL A 264 -5.59 -18.24 -18.30
N VAL A 265 -4.73 -18.74 -17.40
CA VAL A 265 -3.30 -18.90 -17.66
C VAL A 265 -2.96 -20.39 -17.86
N PRO A 266 -2.22 -20.75 -18.92
CA PRO A 266 -1.89 -22.15 -19.20
C PRO A 266 -1.10 -22.82 -18.06
N ASN A 267 -1.26 -24.14 -17.94
CA ASN A 267 -0.42 -25.03 -17.13
C ASN A 267 -0.35 -24.73 -15.62
N GLY A 268 -1.33 -24.03 -15.04
CA GLY A 268 -1.47 -23.99 -13.58
C GLY A 268 -1.69 -25.40 -13.01
N GLU A 269 -1.16 -25.70 -11.82
CA GLU A 269 -1.47 -26.98 -11.16
C GLU A 269 -2.97 -27.12 -10.92
N ARG A 270 -3.62 -26.00 -10.60
CA ARG A 270 -5.07 -25.89 -10.51
C ARG A 270 -5.61 -25.20 -11.78
N ASP A 271 -6.26 -25.97 -12.65
CA ASP A 271 -6.84 -25.49 -13.91
C ASP A 271 -8.19 -24.75 -13.72
N THR A 272 -8.78 -24.86 -12.53
CA THR A 272 -10.05 -24.23 -12.15
C THR A 272 -9.92 -23.63 -10.77
N LEU A 273 -10.09 -22.32 -10.68
CA LEU A 273 -10.02 -21.57 -9.43
C LEU A 273 -11.42 -21.28 -8.88
N THR A 274 -11.52 -21.26 -7.56
CA THR A 274 -12.70 -20.76 -6.84
C THR A 274 -12.35 -19.42 -6.23
N TYR A 275 -13.08 -18.38 -6.63
CA TYR A 275 -12.85 -16.99 -6.26
C TYR A 275 -13.89 -16.56 -5.25
N ALA A 276 -13.46 -15.87 -4.19
CA ALA A 276 -14.30 -15.00 -3.37
C ALA A 276 -14.08 -13.56 -3.84
N TYR A 277 -15.15 -12.77 -3.95
CA TYR A 277 -15.06 -11.38 -4.39
C TYR A 277 -16.13 -10.51 -3.74
N PHE A 278 -15.84 -9.22 -3.67
CA PHE A 278 -16.65 -8.21 -2.99
C PHE A 278 -16.83 -7.00 -3.91
N TRP A 279 -17.94 -6.28 -3.77
CA TRP A 279 -18.18 -5.06 -4.51
C TRP A 279 -19.12 -4.14 -3.72
N ASP A 280 -19.00 -2.86 -4.00
CA ASP A 280 -19.91 -1.82 -3.53
C ASP A 280 -21.25 -1.95 -4.28
N SER A 281 -22.35 -2.10 -3.54
CA SER A 281 -23.69 -2.33 -4.08
C SER A 281 -24.67 -1.29 -3.57
N ASP A 282 -25.90 -1.30 -4.11
CA ASP A 282 -26.92 -0.31 -3.75
C ASP A 282 -27.24 -0.30 -2.25
N ASN A 283 -27.05 0.85 -1.60
CA ASN A 283 -27.39 1.12 -0.22
C ASN A 283 -28.87 1.53 -0.10
N PRO A 284 -29.73 0.68 0.50
CA PRO A 284 -31.16 0.99 0.64
C PRO A 284 -31.43 2.17 1.58
N GLY A 285 -30.42 2.62 2.34
CA GLY A 285 -30.49 3.82 3.18
C GLY A 285 -30.28 5.13 2.40
N VAL A 286 -29.81 5.07 1.16
CA VAL A 286 -29.55 6.23 0.29
C VAL A 286 -30.67 6.35 -0.75
N THR A 287 -30.99 7.58 -1.15
CA THR A 287 -32.05 7.82 -2.14
C THR A 287 -31.51 7.63 -3.56
N GLY A 288 -32.08 6.65 -4.28
CA GLY A 288 -31.61 6.25 -5.61
C GLY A 288 -30.54 5.16 -5.51
N ASP A 289 -30.01 4.71 -6.65
CA ASP A 289 -28.99 3.66 -6.69
C ASP A 289 -27.58 4.26 -6.64
N ASP A 290 -26.90 4.04 -5.52
CA ASP A 290 -25.56 4.54 -5.24
C ASP A 290 -24.44 3.53 -5.50
N THR A 291 -24.72 2.41 -6.17
CA THR A 291 -23.69 1.44 -6.59
C THR A 291 -22.51 2.15 -7.27
N GLY A 292 -21.31 1.97 -6.72
CA GLY A 292 -20.07 2.58 -7.17
C GLY A 292 -19.80 3.96 -6.58
N ASP A 293 -20.60 4.42 -5.61
CA ASP A 293 -20.53 5.72 -4.95
C ASP A 293 -20.40 6.89 -5.94
N PRO A 294 -21.44 7.20 -6.74
CA PRO A 294 -21.38 8.26 -7.73
C PRO A 294 -21.30 9.64 -7.09
N ASP A 295 -20.33 10.43 -7.54
CA ASP A 295 -20.14 11.81 -7.11
C ASP A 295 -21.38 12.68 -7.42
N PRO A 296 -21.95 13.38 -6.43
CA PRO A 296 -23.15 14.19 -6.62
C PRO A 296 -22.99 15.37 -7.58
N GLU A 297 -21.77 15.83 -7.90
CA GLU A 297 -21.49 16.99 -8.77
C GLU A 297 -21.00 16.60 -10.17
N THR A 298 -20.18 15.55 -10.29
CA THR A 298 -19.56 15.11 -11.53
C THR A 298 -20.13 13.79 -12.05
N GLY A 299 -20.67 12.94 -11.17
CA GLY A 299 -21.12 11.59 -11.48
C GLY A 299 -20.00 10.54 -11.48
N HIS A 300 -18.74 10.92 -11.27
CA HIS A 300 -17.61 9.98 -11.17
C HIS A 300 -17.85 8.89 -10.11
N LEU A 301 -17.52 7.64 -10.39
CA LEU A 301 -17.69 6.54 -9.44
C LEU A 301 -16.44 6.39 -8.56
N TYR A 302 -16.59 6.58 -7.24
CA TYR A 302 -15.49 6.47 -6.28
C TYR A 302 -15.14 5.03 -5.89
N SER A 303 -16.10 4.09 -6.04
CA SER A 303 -15.93 2.70 -5.60
C SER A 303 -16.00 1.66 -6.73
N PRO A 304 -15.27 1.80 -7.86
CA PRO A 304 -15.31 0.87 -8.99
C PRO A 304 -14.52 -0.43 -8.79
N GLN A 305 -13.89 -0.61 -7.64
CA GLN A 305 -13.01 -1.74 -7.34
C GLN A 305 -13.76 -2.99 -6.90
N ILE A 306 -13.28 -4.14 -7.36
CA ILE A 306 -13.78 -5.47 -7.01
C ILE A 306 -12.60 -6.24 -6.39
N PRO A 307 -12.39 -6.15 -5.07
CA PRO A 307 -11.39 -6.95 -4.38
C PRO A 307 -11.84 -8.40 -4.22
N GLY A 308 -10.86 -9.28 -4.02
CA GLY A 308 -11.14 -10.68 -3.76
C GLY A 308 -9.90 -11.53 -3.59
N TYR A 309 -10.13 -12.82 -3.42
CA TYR A 309 -9.07 -13.79 -3.19
C TYR A 309 -9.47 -15.20 -3.62
N ALA A 310 -8.48 -16.05 -3.88
CA ALA A 310 -8.67 -17.41 -4.38
C ALA A 310 -7.66 -18.38 -3.76
N LEU A 311 -8.05 -19.65 -3.57
CA LEU A 311 -7.16 -20.73 -3.15
C LEU A 311 -6.31 -21.20 -4.34
N LEU A 312 -4.99 -21.15 -4.19
CA LEU A 312 -4.02 -21.62 -5.17
C LEU A 312 -3.48 -23.01 -4.84
N TYR A 313 -3.36 -23.34 -3.55
CA TYR A 313 -2.83 -24.61 -3.08
C TYR A 313 -3.40 -24.96 -1.70
N ALA A 314 -3.73 -26.22 -1.48
CA ALA A 314 -3.97 -26.77 -0.16
C ALA A 314 -3.35 -28.16 -0.04
N ASP A 315 -2.60 -28.43 1.03
CA ASP A 315 -2.12 -29.78 1.30
C ASP A 315 -3.29 -30.77 1.33
N LYS A 316 -3.08 -31.96 0.75
CA LYS A 316 -4.03 -33.08 0.83
C LYS A 316 -4.14 -33.66 2.24
N SER A 317 -3.04 -33.69 2.98
CA SER A 317 -3.01 -34.07 4.39
C SER A 317 -1.73 -33.59 5.07
N ALA A 318 -1.62 -33.83 6.38
CA ALA A 318 -0.38 -33.61 7.11
C ALA A 318 0.84 -34.35 6.49
N SER A 319 0.62 -35.55 5.96
CA SER A 319 1.67 -36.41 5.43
C SER A 319 1.85 -36.33 3.91
N VAL A 320 0.88 -35.79 3.17
CA VAL A 320 0.90 -35.70 1.70
C VAL A 320 0.93 -34.23 1.27
N LYS A 321 2.14 -33.74 0.96
CA LYS A 321 2.43 -32.36 0.52
C LYS A 321 2.25 -32.18 -0.99
N MET A 322 1.02 -32.38 -1.44
CA MET A 322 0.59 -32.15 -2.81
C MET A 322 -0.75 -31.41 -2.80
N ASP A 323 -1.01 -30.58 -3.82
CA ASP A 323 -2.26 -29.83 -3.93
C ASP A 323 -3.48 -30.77 -3.99
N ASP A 324 -4.44 -30.55 -3.10
CA ASP A 324 -5.75 -31.15 -3.13
C ASP A 324 -6.72 -30.31 -3.97
N ARG A 325 -6.80 -30.68 -5.25
CA ARG A 325 -7.69 -30.04 -6.22
C ARG A 325 -9.18 -30.18 -5.90
N SER A 326 -9.55 -31.05 -4.95
CA SER A 326 -10.95 -31.16 -4.48
C SER A 326 -11.35 -30.03 -3.53
N GLN A 327 -10.38 -29.32 -2.94
CA GLN A 327 -10.62 -28.12 -2.13
C GLN A 327 -11.06 -26.92 -3.01
N PRO A 328 -11.68 -25.87 -2.45
CA PRO A 328 -12.17 -25.78 -1.07
C PRO A 328 -13.38 -26.68 -0.81
N TYR A 329 -13.50 -27.14 0.44
CA TYR A 329 -14.65 -27.87 0.96
C TYR A 329 -15.95 -27.04 0.90
N ALA A 330 -15.86 -25.73 1.19
CA ALA A 330 -16.98 -24.80 1.19
C ALA A 330 -16.54 -23.36 0.88
N MET A 331 -17.50 -22.56 0.42
CA MET A 331 -17.45 -21.11 0.22
C MET A 331 -18.48 -20.42 1.14
N SER A 332 -18.39 -20.66 2.44
CA SER A 332 -19.36 -20.23 3.44
C SER A 332 -19.53 -18.70 3.44
N HIS A 333 -20.76 -18.23 3.67
CA HIS A 333 -21.06 -16.82 3.90
C HIS A 333 -21.42 -16.63 5.38
N VAL A 334 -20.84 -15.61 6.00
CA VAL A 334 -21.16 -15.13 7.35
C VAL A 334 -21.05 -13.60 7.38
N GLY A 335 -21.72 -12.95 8.33
CA GLY A 335 -21.63 -11.50 8.53
C GLY A 335 -20.94 -11.12 9.84
N ILE A 336 -20.24 -9.98 9.87
CA ILE A 336 -19.60 -9.48 11.10
C ILE A 336 -20.63 -9.26 12.21
N GLN A 337 -21.73 -8.56 11.91
CA GLN A 337 -22.71 -8.21 12.95
C GLN A 337 -23.53 -9.42 13.41
N ALA A 338 -24.10 -10.19 12.48
CA ALA A 338 -25.05 -11.26 12.81
C ALA A 338 -24.36 -12.55 13.29
N ASP A 339 -23.21 -12.90 12.72
CA ASP A 339 -22.52 -14.15 13.01
C ASP A 339 -21.32 -13.95 13.92
N PHE A 340 -20.38 -13.09 13.54
CA PHE A 340 -19.14 -12.91 14.32
C PHE A 340 -19.40 -12.32 15.72
N TRP A 341 -20.15 -11.21 15.79
CA TRP A 341 -20.53 -10.59 17.07
C TRP A 341 -21.85 -11.14 17.63
N GLY A 342 -22.78 -11.52 16.76
CA GLY A 342 -24.16 -11.86 17.13
C GLY A 342 -24.44 -13.33 17.45
N ASP A 343 -23.62 -14.27 16.99
CA ASP A 343 -23.86 -15.71 17.16
C ASP A 343 -22.73 -16.43 17.91
N THR A 344 -22.98 -16.73 19.18
CA THR A 344 -22.02 -17.46 20.04
C THR A 344 -22.47 -18.88 20.39
N LYS A 345 -23.49 -19.41 19.71
CA LYS A 345 -24.07 -20.74 20.04
C LYS A 345 -23.31 -21.86 19.35
N LEU A 346 -22.79 -22.80 20.13
CA LEU A 346 -22.11 -24.00 19.62
C LEU A 346 -23.09 -25.18 19.52
N PRO A 347 -22.95 -26.08 18.53
CA PRO A 347 -21.99 -26.05 17.43
C PRO A 347 -22.46 -25.21 16.22
N ARG A 348 -23.61 -24.53 16.33
CA ARG A 348 -24.24 -23.78 15.22
C ARG A 348 -23.27 -22.84 14.50
N ILE A 349 -22.58 -21.95 15.22
CA ILE A 349 -21.68 -20.99 14.58
C ILE A 349 -20.47 -21.68 13.93
N GLN A 350 -19.95 -22.78 14.51
CA GLN A 350 -18.90 -23.59 13.88
C GLN A 350 -19.39 -24.20 12.56
N GLN A 351 -20.62 -24.71 12.56
CA GLN A 351 -21.23 -25.28 11.36
C GLN A 351 -21.46 -24.22 10.28
N LYS A 352 -21.80 -22.98 10.65
CA LYS A 352 -21.88 -21.85 9.71
C LYS A 352 -20.52 -21.55 9.09
N TYR A 353 -19.46 -21.39 9.90
CA TYR A 353 -18.12 -21.14 9.38
C TYR A 353 -17.62 -22.27 8.48
N ARG A 354 -17.89 -23.53 8.86
CA ARG A 354 -17.54 -24.72 8.08
C ARG A 354 -18.36 -24.89 6.79
N GLY A 355 -19.56 -24.31 6.72
CA GLY A 355 -20.48 -24.43 5.58
C GLY A 355 -21.45 -25.62 5.66
N ASP A 356 -21.59 -26.25 6.82
CA ASP A 356 -22.49 -27.40 7.04
C ASP A 356 -23.83 -27.01 7.69
N TYR A 357 -24.13 -25.71 7.78
CA TYR A 357 -25.39 -25.21 8.32
C TYR A 357 -26.43 -24.95 7.22
N LEU A 358 -27.55 -24.30 7.58
CA LEU A 358 -28.75 -24.15 6.74
C LEU A 358 -28.51 -23.60 5.33
N LEU A 359 -27.49 -22.76 5.14
CA LEU A 359 -27.18 -22.18 3.82
C LEU A 359 -26.43 -23.14 2.89
N GLY A 360 -25.93 -24.26 3.43
CA GLY A 360 -25.08 -25.21 2.73
C GLY A 360 -23.67 -24.69 2.47
N ARG A 361 -22.89 -25.49 1.75
CA ARG A 361 -21.45 -25.26 1.54
C ARG A 361 -21.13 -24.19 0.49
N PHE A 362 -22.05 -23.91 -0.41
CA PHE A 362 -21.83 -23.02 -1.55
C PHE A 362 -23.01 -22.05 -1.74
N PRO A 363 -23.36 -21.26 -0.71
CA PRO A 363 -24.53 -20.40 -0.77
C PRO A 363 -24.33 -19.26 -1.77
N LYS A 364 -25.41 -18.88 -2.46
CA LYS A 364 -25.50 -17.62 -3.21
C LYS A 364 -25.61 -16.43 -2.23
N PRO A 365 -25.35 -15.19 -2.69
CA PRO A 365 -25.55 -14.00 -1.86
C PRO A 365 -26.97 -13.96 -1.30
N GLN A 366 -27.11 -13.64 -0.01
CA GLN A 366 -28.39 -13.68 0.70
C GLN A 366 -29.11 -12.33 0.63
N LYS A 367 -28.43 -11.29 1.13
CA LYS A 367 -28.92 -9.91 1.31
C LYS A 367 -27.73 -9.04 1.73
N LEU A 368 -27.94 -7.74 1.79
CA LEU A 368 -26.98 -6.80 2.40
C LEU A 368 -26.81 -7.11 3.89
N GLU A 369 -25.56 -7.16 4.33
CA GLU A 369 -25.17 -7.35 5.72
C GLU A 369 -23.92 -6.51 6.01
N LYS A 370 -23.87 -5.87 7.18
CA LYS A 370 -22.67 -5.13 7.60
C LYS A 370 -21.49 -6.09 7.75
N GLY A 371 -20.43 -5.83 6.99
CA GLY A 371 -19.21 -6.61 6.99
C GLY A 371 -19.44 -8.02 6.44
N PRO A 372 -19.75 -8.17 5.15
CA PRO A 372 -19.91 -9.49 4.56
C PRO A 372 -18.57 -10.25 4.61
N MET A 373 -18.62 -11.53 4.96
CA MET A 373 -17.45 -12.40 5.02
C MET A 373 -17.69 -13.66 4.20
N ARG A 374 -17.04 -13.76 3.04
CA ARG A 374 -16.89 -15.03 2.33
C ARG A 374 -15.72 -15.77 2.96
N LEU A 375 -15.91 -17.04 3.35
CA LEU A 375 -14.84 -17.91 3.86
C LEU A 375 -14.51 -18.98 2.83
N ILE A 376 -13.24 -19.11 2.46
CA ILE A 376 -12.70 -20.28 1.76
C ILE A 376 -12.37 -21.34 2.81
N VAL A 377 -13.16 -22.40 2.88
CA VAL A 377 -13.00 -23.46 3.88
C VAL A 377 -12.26 -24.64 3.27
N THR A 378 -11.17 -25.06 3.91
CA THR A 378 -10.44 -26.29 3.54
C THR A 378 -10.53 -27.37 4.62
N GLY A 379 -10.38 -28.63 4.22
CA GLY A 379 -10.39 -29.79 5.12
C GLY A 379 -11.53 -30.77 4.84
N PRO A 380 -11.86 -31.67 5.78
CA PRO A 380 -11.23 -31.82 7.11
C PRO A 380 -9.78 -32.31 7.04
N TYR A 381 -9.00 -31.96 8.05
CA TYR A 381 -7.63 -32.43 8.26
C TYR A 381 -7.45 -33.04 9.65
N GLU A 382 -6.59 -34.04 9.76
CA GLU A 382 -6.12 -34.59 11.03
C GLU A 382 -4.67 -34.14 11.28
N LEU A 383 -4.41 -33.62 12.47
CA LEU A 383 -3.09 -33.16 12.90
C LEU A 383 -2.72 -33.82 14.22
N THR A 384 -1.57 -34.49 14.25
CA THR A 384 -1.01 -35.11 15.45
C THR A 384 0.18 -34.33 15.98
N LYS A 385 0.16 -34.12 17.30
CA LYS A 385 1.33 -33.79 18.12
C LYS A 385 1.70 -35.02 18.95
N ASN A 386 2.92 -35.52 18.80
CA ASN A 386 3.49 -36.58 19.60
C ASN A 386 4.96 -36.25 19.90
N THR A 387 5.23 -35.89 21.15
CA THR A 387 6.55 -35.44 21.61
C THR A 387 7.54 -36.60 21.66
N ALA A 388 7.09 -37.80 22.05
CA ALA A 388 7.95 -39.00 22.11
C ALA A 388 8.47 -39.41 20.72
N GLU A 389 7.66 -39.20 19.68
CA GLU A 389 8.02 -39.48 18.28
C GLU A 389 8.64 -38.28 17.57
N SER A 390 8.78 -37.13 18.23
CA SER A 390 9.14 -35.85 17.59
C SER A 390 8.24 -35.48 16.39
N ARG A 391 6.97 -35.91 16.43
CA ARG A 391 5.98 -35.68 15.37
C ARG A 391 5.15 -34.44 15.69
N TYR A 392 5.17 -33.49 14.76
CA TYR A 392 4.38 -32.26 14.81
C TYR A 392 3.85 -31.98 13.41
N ASP A 393 2.64 -32.42 13.15
CA ASP A 393 2.02 -32.32 11.84
C ASP A 393 1.79 -30.85 11.44
N SER A 394 1.84 -30.59 10.13
CA SER A 394 1.59 -29.27 9.57
C SER A 394 0.73 -29.31 8.32
N LEU A 395 0.14 -28.18 7.94
CA LEU A 395 -0.58 -27.98 6.68
C LEU A 395 -0.17 -26.65 6.05
N THR A 396 0.01 -26.65 4.74
CA THR A 396 0.26 -25.44 3.95
C THR A 396 -0.96 -25.10 3.09
N PHE A 397 -1.34 -23.82 3.11
CA PHE A 397 -2.35 -23.22 2.24
C PHE A 397 -1.76 -22.00 1.53
N VAL A 398 -2.13 -21.79 0.28
CA VAL A 398 -1.71 -20.62 -0.49
C VAL A 398 -2.90 -19.94 -1.12
N TYR A 399 -2.99 -18.63 -0.92
CA TYR A 399 -4.05 -17.77 -1.43
C TYR A 399 -3.46 -16.68 -2.33
N ALA A 400 -4.17 -16.34 -3.40
CA ALA A 400 -3.97 -15.10 -4.14
C ALA A 400 -4.92 -14.05 -3.59
N ILE A 401 -4.44 -12.85 -3.31
CA ILE A 401 -5.23 -11.73 -2.79
C ILE A 401 -5.02 -10.56 -3.73
N GLY A 402 -6.08 -9.94 -4.23
CA GLY A 402 -5.93 -8.87 -5.20
C GLY A 402 -7.22 -8.12 -5.47
N ALA A 403 -7.17 -7.28 -6.48
CA ALA A 403 -8.30 -6.46 -6.89
C ALA A 403 -8.36 -6.35 -8.41
N GLY A 404 -9.58 -6.16 -8.91
CA GLY A 404 -9.88 -5.78 -10.29
C GLY A 404 -10.75 -4.54 -10.30
N SER A 405 -10.90 -3.93 -11.47
CA SER A 405 -11.82 -2.80 -11.66
C SER A 405 -12.11 -2.66 -13.16
N ILE A 406 -13.13 -1.87 -13.48
CA ILE A 406 -13.36 -1.30 -14.81
C ILE A 406 -12.33 -0.22 -15.19
N GLY A 407 -11.57 0.26 -14.20
CA GLY A 407 -10.55 1.29 -14.37
C GLY A 407 -11.13 2.70 -14.31
N GLU A 408 -10.25 3.65 -13.97
CA GLU A 408 -10.61 5.04 -13.66
C GLU A 408 -11.34 5.76 -14.80
N TYR A 409 -10.88 5.58 -16.05
CA TYR A 409 -11.53 6.21 -17.21
C TYR A 409 -12.96 5.71 -17.42
N ALA A 410 -13.17 4.40 -17.26
CA ALA A 410 -14.51 3.82 -17.38
C ALA A 410 -15.40 4.30 -16.23
N ALA A 411 -14.88 4.32 -14.99
CA ALA A 411 -15.59 4.82 -13.81
C ALA A 411 -16.08 6.27 -13.99
N ASP A 412 -15.22 7.15 -14.50
CA ASP A 412 -15.58 8.53 -14.82
C ASP A 412 -16.61 8.62 -15.97
N SER A 413 -16.35 7.91 -17.07
CA SER A 413 -17.20 7.99 -18.27
C SER A 413 -18.61 7.43 -18.05
N ILE A 414 -18.76 6.27 -17.41
CA ILE A 414 -20.08 5.67 -17.20
C ILE A 414 -20.85 6.40 -16.11
N GLY A 415 -20.14 6.91 -15.11
CA GLY A 415 -20.72 7.71 -14.04
C GLY A 415 -21.34 9.01 -14.58
N LYS A 416 -20.57 9.77 -15.38
CA LYS A 416 -21.05 10.97 -16.10
C LYS A 416 -22.20 10.67 -17.05
N ALA A 417 -22.13 9.57 -17.80
CA ALA A 417 -23.20 9.17 -18.71
C ALA A 417 -24.50 8.84 -17.97
N THR A 418 -24.41 8.16 -16.83
CA THR A 418 -25.58 7.82 -16.00
C THR A 418 -26.21 9.10 -15.45
N LYS A 419 -25.39 10.00 -14.91
CA LYS A 419 -25.85 11.28 -14.36
C LYS A 419 -26.55 12.17 -15.38
N SER A 420 -26.05 12.21 -16.62
CA SER A 420 -26.64 13.01 -17.71
C SER A 420 -27.85 12.35 -18.38
N GLY A 421 -28.27 11.15 -17.94
CA GLY A 421 -29.38 10.39 -18.52
C GLY A 421 -29.02 9.66 -19.82
N GLY A 422 -27.74 9.63 -20.22
CA GLY A 422 -27.25 8.92 -21.39
C GLY A 422 -27.05 7.41 -21.19
N MET A 423 -27.08 6.95 -19.94
CA MET A 423 -26.99 5.53 -19.55
C MET A 423 -27.98 5.24 -18.41
N THR A 424 -28.62 4.07 -18.41
CA THR A 424 -29.48 3.66 -17.30
C THR A 424 -28.66 3.10 -16.12
N VAL A 425 -29.21 3.18 -14.92
CA VAL A 425 -28.62 2.57 -13.71
C VAL A 425 -28.29 1.09 -13.91
N ALA A 426 -29.20 0.33 -14.51
CA ALA A 426 -28.98 -1.10 -14.79
C ALA A 426 -27.79 -1.34 -15.75
N GLN A 427 -27.59 -0.47 -16.75
CA GLN A 427 -26.44 -0.54 -17.64
C GLN A 427 -25.14 -0.20 -16.89
N ARG A 428 -25.14 0.84 -16.06
CA ARG A 428 -23.99 1.20 -15.21
C ARG A 428 -23.57 0.03 -14.32
N ASN A 429 -24.51 -0.57 -13.59
CA ASN A 429 -24.24 -1.67 -12.66
C ASN A 429 -23.73 -2.91 -13.42
N ALA A 430 -24.23 -3.18 -14.62
CA ALA A 430 -23.72 -4.26 -15.46
C ALA A 430 -22.26 -4.01 -15.92
N VAL A 431 -21.89 -2.76 -16.22
CA VAL A 431 -20.50 -2.40 -16.55
C VAL A 431 -19.60 -2.54 -15.32
N MET A 432 -20.00 -2.02 -14.16
CA MET A 432 -19.24 -2.16 -12.89
C MET A 432 -18.85 -3.62 -12.62
N MET A 433 -19.79 -4.55 -12.81
CA MET A 433 -19.54 -5.97 -12.60
C MET A 433 -18.57 -6.61 -13.60
N GLN A 434 -18.17 -5.94 -14.68
CA GLN A 434 -17.08 -6.39 -15.55
C GLN A 434 -15.71 -6.31 -14.85
N GLY A 435 -15.56 -5.50 -13.80
CA GLY A 435 -14.34 -5.46 -12.96
C GLY A 435 -14.01 -6.83 -12.33
N LYS A 436 -15.00 -7.71 -12.20
CA LYS A 436 -14.85 -9.08 -11.72
C LYS A 436 -14.03 -9.93 -12.70
N ASP A 437 -14.19 -9.71 -13.99
CA ASP A 437 -13.42 -10.44 -15.01
C ASP A 437 -11.94 -10.02 -14.95
N SER A 438 -11.68 -8.72 -14.70
CA SER A 438 -10.33 -8.21 -14.38
C SER A 438 -9.74 -8.89 -13.15
N LEU A 439 -10.52 -9.00 -12.05
CA LEU A 439 -10.09 -9.71 -10.84
C LEU A 439 -9.75 -11.18 -11.14
N PHE A 440 -10.60 -11.89 -11.88
CA PHE A 440 -10.39 -13.31 -12.17
C PHE A 440 -9.17 -13.55 -13.05
N ALA A 441 -8.92 -12.67 -14.03
CA ALA A 441 -7.71 -12.69 -14.82
C ALA A 441 -6.47 -12.42 -13.96
N THR A 442 -6.55 -11.45 -13.05
CA THR A 442 -5.48 -11.10 -12.11
C THR A 442 -5.13 -12.25 -11.18
N LEU A 443 -6.09 -12.87 -10.51
CA LEU A 443 -5.84 -14.00 -9.61
C LEU A 443 -5.48 -15.29 -10.36
N SER A 444 -5.86 -15.43 -11.64
CA SER A 444 -5.34 -16.50 -12.50
C SER A 444 -3.85 -16.34 -12.80
N ARG A 445 -3.36 -15.11 -12.97
CA ARG A 445 -1.91 -14.84 -13.10
C ARG A 445 -1.16 -15.13 -11.80
N ALA A 446 -1.80 -14.96 -10.65
CA ALA A 446 -1.23 -15.36 -9.36
C ALA A 446 -1.00 -16.88 -9.25
N ASN A 447 -1.90 -17.70 -9.79
CA ASN A 447 -1.73 -19.15 -9.86
C ASN A 447 -0.47 -19.55 -10.66
N TRP A 448 -0.25 -18.92 -11.82
CA TRP A 448 0.97 -19.11 -12.61
C TRP A 448 2.22 -18.64 -11.86
N ALA A 449 2.16 -17.47 -11.22
CA ALA A 449 3.31 -16.96 -10.48
C ALA A 449 3.65 -17.84 -9.27
N TYR A 450 2.64 -18.37 -8.56
CA TYR A 450 2.86 -19.31 -7.47
C TYR A 450 3.56 -20.59 -7.94
N LYS A 451 3.14 -21.17 -9.07
CA LYS A 451 3.81 -22.35 -9.65
C LYS A 451 5.29 -22.10 -9.93
N ARG A 452 5.65 -20.91 -10.43
CA ARG A 452 7.06 -20.55 -10.64
C ARG A 452 7.80 -20.43 -9.31
N LEU A 453 7.22 -19.73 -8.33
CA LEU A 453 7.81 -19.59 -7.00
C LEU A 453 8.00 -20.95 -6.30
N SER A 454 7.03 -21.87 -6.41
CA SER A 454 7.14 -23.22 -5.84
C SER A 454 8.23 -24.06 -6.50
N ASN A 455 8.52 -23.81 -7.78
CA ASN A 455 9.66 -24.38 -8.52
C ASN A 455 10.97 -23.61 -8.33
N ASN A 456 11.02 -22.62 -7.42
CA ASN A 456 12.17 -21.74 -7.20
C ASN A 456 12.59 -20.92 -8.44
N GLU A 457 11.62 -20.62 -9.30
CA GLU A 457 11.79 -19.81 -10.50
C GLU A 457 11.40 -18.35 -10.23
N SER A 458 12.08 -17.41 -10.90
CA SER A 458 11.76 -15.99 -10.83
C SER A 458 10.59 -15.63 -11.76
N ILE A 459 9.91 -14.53 -11.42
CA ILE A 459 8.97 -13.83 -12.32
C ILE A 459 9.76 -12.79 -13.13
N PRO A 460 9.48 -12.59 -14.44
CA PRO A 460 10.07 -11.50 -15.21
C PRO A 460 9.80 -10.17 -14.52
N THR A 461 10.81 -9.32 -14.40
CA THR A 461 10.66 -8.03 -13.72
C THR A 461 11.22 -6.89 -14.57
N PRO A 462 10.64 -5.68 -14.47
CA PRO A 462 11.29 -4.50 -14.97
C PRO A 462 12.63 -4.24 -14.24
N PRO A 463 13.50 -3.38 -14.77
CA PRO A 463 14.59 -2.80 -13.98
C PRO A 463 14.04 -2.07 -12.75
N PRO A 464 14.79 -1.89 -11.66
CA PRO A 464 14.30 -1.15 -10.50
C PRO A 464 14.12 0.35 -10.83
N PRO A 465 13.19 1.06 -10.15
CA PRO A 465 13.10 2.51 -10.24
C PRO A 465 14.41 3.18 -9.78
N PRO A 466 14.92 4.21 -10.48
CA PRO A 466 16.16 4.88 -10.12
C PRO A 466 16.00 5.82 -8.91
N ASP A 467 17.13 6.19 -8.31
CA ASP A 467 17.20 7.36 -7.43
C ASP A 467 16.93 8.61 -8.25
N ILE A 468 16.25 9.60 -7.67
CA ILE A 468 15.95 10.87 -8.34
C ILE A 468 16.32 12.07 -7.47
N ASP A 469 16.73 13.16 -8.11
CA ASP A 469 16.95 14.47 -7.51
C ASP A 469 16.23 15.53 -8.35
N VAL A 470 15.26 16.19 -7.72
CA VAL A 470 14.40 17.21 -8.33
C VAL A 470 14.66 18.55 -7.65
N LYS A 471 14.98 19.57 -8.45
CA LYS A 471 15.28 20.92 -7.95
C LYS A 471 14.43 21.96 -8.64
N ALA A 472 13.87 22.88 -7.86
CA ALA A 472 13.26 24.07 -8.40
C ALA A 472 14.32 24.95 -9.08
N GLY A 473 13.96 25.57 -10.19
CA GLY A 473 14.82 26.44 -10.97
C GLY A 473 14.11 27.71 -11.44
N PRO A 474 14.88 28.66 -12.01
CA PRO A 474 14.32 29.86 -12.63
C PRO A 474 13.51 29.47 -13.87
N TYR A 475 12.18 29.56 -13.77
CA TYR A 475 11.21 29.20 -14.82
C TYR A 475 11.31 27.75 -15.32
N CYS A 476 11.89 26.87 -14.52
CA CYS A 476 12.05 25.46 -14.87
C CYS A 476 12.20 24.61 -13.61
N ASN A 477 12.03 23.31 -13.75
CA ASN A 477 12.45 22.34 -12.75
C ASN A 477 13.53 21.44 -13.34
N PHE A 478 14.55 21.14 -12.57
CA PHE A 478 15.62 20.20 -12.94
C PHE A 478 15.28 18.82 -12.37
N VAL A 479 15.27 17.81 -13.22
CA VAL A 479 15.08 16.41 -12.83
C VAL A 479 16.32 15.64 -13.24
N SER A 480 16.96 14.96 -12.29
CA SER A 480 18.10 14.09 -12.55
C SER A 480 17.89 12.75 -11.87
N TRP A 481 18.49 11.70 -12.42
CA TRP A 481 18.33 10.34 -11.87
C TRP A 481 19.62 9.54 -11.98
N SER A 482 19.72 8.46 -11.21
CA SER A 482 20.85 7.55 -11.32
C SER A 482 20.55 6.17 -10.75
N TYR A 483 21.36 5.19 -11.14
CA TYR A 483 21.48 3.94 -10.40
C TYR A 483 22.71 3.98 -9.51
N SER A 484 22.53 3.61 -8.24
CA SER A 484 23.65 3.45 -7.32
C SER A 484 24.49 2.21 -7.58
N ASP A 485 23.95 1.25 -8.35
CA ASP A 485 24.61 -0.01 -8.68
C ASP A 485 24.41 -0.32 -10.17
N PRO A 486 25.51 -0.46 -10.95
CA PRO A 486 25.42 -0.81 -12.38
C PRO A 486 24.74 -2.15 -12.68
N SER A 487 24.65 -3.05 -11.69
CA SER A 487 23.91 -4.31 -11.85
C SER A 487 22.41 -4.10 -12.07
N TYR A 488 21.87 -2.93 -11.74
CA TYR A 488 20.44 -2.62 -11.91
C TYR A 488 20.03 -2.51 -13.39
N PHE A 489 20.99 -2.37 -14.31
CA PHE A 489 20.73 -2.45 -15.75
C PHE A 489 20.54 -3.89 -16.27
N LYS A 490 20.89 -4.89 -15.46
CA LYS A 490 20.85 -6.29 -15.86
C LYS A 490 19.54 -6.94 -15.45
N ASN A 491 19.02 -7.78 -16.33
CA ASN A 491 17.91 -8.65 -16.04
C ASN A 491 18.26 -9.55 -14.84
N THR A 492 17.35 -9.63 -13.87
CA THR A 492 17.54 -10.37 -12.61
C THR A 492 17.64 -11.88 -12.80
N ILE A 493 17.12 -12.40 -13.90
CA ILE A 493 17.06 -13.83 -14.19
C ILE A 493 18.28 -14.25 -14.99
N THR A 494 18.60 -13.52 -16.06
CA THR A 494 19.64 -13.93 -17.01
C THR A 494 20.99 -13.24 -16.78
N GLY A 495 21.03 -12.14 -16.03
CA GLY A 495 22.21 -11.31 -15.84
C GLY A 495 22.63 -10.52 -17.10
N VAL A 496 21.83 -10.58 -18.17
CA VAL A 496 22.04 -9.85 -19.41
C VAL A 496 21.51 -8.43 -19.24
N ASP A 497 22.28 -7.45 -19.72
CA ASP A 497 21.84 -6.07 -19.81
C ASP A 497 20.74 -5.94 -20.88
N ASP A 498 19.52 -5.67 -20.42
CA ASP A 498 18.33 -5.55 -21.27
C ASP A 498 17.62 -4.20 -21.08
N TRP A 499 18.29 -3.24 -20.45
CA TRP A 499 17.80 -1.87 -20.30
C TRP A 499 17.59 -1.21 -21.67
N ASP A 500 16.51 -0.44 -21.84
CA ASP A 500 16.12 0.18 -23.11
C ASP A 500 15.87 1.69 -23.03
N GLU A 501 15.18 2.15 -21.99
CA GLU A 501 14.63 3.51 -21.98
C GLU A 501 14.47 4.06 -20.55
N TRP A 502 14.76 5.35 -20.38
CA TRP A 502 14.32 6.16 -19.26
C TRP A 502 13.05 6.92 -19.62
N LYS A 503 12.11 7.03 -18.69
CA LYS A 503 10.92 7.87 -18.83
C LYS A 503 10.76 8.76 -17.62
N VAL A 504 10.43 10.04 -17.85
CA VAL A 504 10.16 11.02 -16.80
C VAL A 504 8.70 11.40 -16.86
N TYR A 505 8.02 11.20 -15.75
CA TYR A 505 6.62 11.57 -15.56
C TYR A 505 6.53 12.81 -14.69
N ARG A 506 5.50 13.60 -14.95
CA ARG A 506 5.15 14.78 -14.19
C ARG A 506 3.67 14.79 -13.86
N LYS A 507 3.31 15.28 -12.68
CA LYS A 507 1.93 15.63 -12.32
C LYS A 507 1.88 17.05 -11.77
N ARG A 508 0.84 17.80 -12.13
CA ARG A 508 0.53 19.11 -11.54
C ARG A 508 -0.51 18.97 -10.43
N GLY A 509 -0.59 19.93 -9.51
CA GLY A 509 -1.67 20.01 -8.53
C GLY A 509 -1.35 19.23 -7.24
N ALA A 510 -1.94 18.04 -7.07
CA ALA A 510 -1.61 17.11 -5.98
C ALA A 510 -0.72 15.94 -6.44
N SER A 511 -0.19 15.14 -5.52
CA SER A 511 0.65 13.97 -5.85
C SER A 511 -0.16 12.74 -6.28
N LEU A 512 -1.34 12.54 -5.69
CA LEU A 512 -2.27 11.43 -5.98
C LEU A 512 -3.29 11.82 -7.05
N THR A 513 -3.79 10.87 -7.84
CA THR A 513 -4.88 11.09 -8.80
C THR A 513 -6.22 11.20 -8.08
N ASP A 514 -7.19 11.90 -8.69
CA ASP A 514 -8.54 12.12 -8.13
C ASP A 514 -8.56 12.78 -6.75
N ASP A 515 -7.49 13.53 -6.44
CA ASP A 515 -7.45 14.39 -5.27
C ASP A 515 -8.52 15.50 -5.40
N PRO A 516 -9.24 15.87 -4.32
CA PRO A 516 -10.18 16.98 -4.31
C PRO A 516 -9.61 18.30 -4.87
N LEU A 517 -8.30 18.53 -4.71
CA LEU A 517 -7.62 19.70 -5.28
C LEU A 517 -7.55 19.66 -6.82
N ASP A 518 -7.65 18.48 -7.42
CA ASP A 518 -7.51 18.24 -8.86
C ASP A 518 -8.83 17.97 -9.58
N GLN A 519 -9.95 17.79 -8.87
CA GLN A 519 -11.25 17.46 -9.48
C GLN A 519 -11.67 18.43 -10.60
N LYS A 520 -11.39 19.73 -10.42
CA LYS A 520 -11.66 20.75 -11.46
C LYS A 520 -10.63 20.74 -12.59
N SER A 521 -9.38 20.41 -12.29
CA SER A 521 -8.26 20.49 -13.24
C SER A 521 -8.08 19.20 -14.05
N GLY A 522 -8.64 18.09 -13.57
CA GLY A 522 -8.45 16.74 -14.11
C GLY A 522 -6.99 16.31 -14.14
N ALA A 523 -6.12 16.86 -13.28
CA ALA A 523 -4.68 16.63 -13.39
C ALA A 523 -4.31 15.16 -13.16
N LYS A 524 -3.57 14.59 -14.12
CA LYS A 524 -3.04 13.22 -14.07
C LYS A 524 -1.52 13.22 -14.23
N TRP A 525 -0.92 12.05 -14.02
CA TRP A 525 0.48 11.83 -14.34
C TRP A 525 0.67 11.76 -15.86
N GLU A 526 1.60 12.54 -16.38
CA GLU A 526 1.89 12.68 -17.82
C GLU A 526 3.35 12.31 -18.09
N LEU A 527 3.61 11.58 -19.17
CA LEU A 527 4.97 11.40 -19.69
C LEU A 527 5.44 12.71 -20.33
N VAL A 528 6.49 13.32 -19.78
CA VAL A 528 7.01 14.62 -20.26
C VAL A 528 8.36 14.51 -20.95
N TYR A 529 9.10 13.42 -20.70
CA TYR A 529 10.37 13.16 -21.35
C TYR A 529 10.67 11.66 -21.40
N SER A 530 11.36 11.23 -22.44
CA SER A 530 11.89 9.86 -22.55
C SER A 530 13.20 9.88 -23.33
N THR A 531 14.08 8.92 -23.05
CA THR A 531 15.34 8.78 -23.76
C THR A 531 15.85 7.35 -23.74
N LYS A 532 16.36 6.91 -24.89
CA LYS A 532 17.10 5.63 -25.03
C LYS A 532 18.61 5.80 -24.85
N LEU A 533 19.08 7.02 -24.63
CA LEU A 533 20.47 7.29 -24.30
C LEU A 533 20.66 7.07 -22.80
N ARG A 534 21.35 5.98 -22.44
CA ARG A 534 21.58 5.56 -21.06
C ARG A 534 22.17 6.66 -20.17
N ASP A 535 23.17 7.36 -20.71
CA ASP A 535 23.91 8.40 -19.99
C ASP A 535 23.19 9.76 -19.97
N SER A 536 22.04 9.87 -20.64
CA SER A 536 21.20 11.07 -20.61
C SER A 536 20.34 11.06 -19.35
N VAL A 537 20.98 11.31 -18.20
CA VAL A 537 20.38 11.17 -16.86
C VAL A 537 19.85 12.48 -16.26
N ASN A 538 19.59 13.47 -17.11
CA ASN A 538 19.09 14.79 -16.72
C ASN A 538 18.01 15.26 -17.68
N PHE A 539 17.01 15.95 -17.15
CA PHE A 539 15.93 16.60 -17.88
C PHE A 539 15.63 17.97 -17.26
N ILE A 540 15.44 18.99 -18.10
CA ILE A 540 15.05 20.34 -17.68
C ILE A 540 13.60 20.55 -18.12
N ASP A 541 12.67 20.52 -17.19
CA ASP A 541 11.27 20.82 -17.48
C ASP A 541 11.07 22.34 -17.53
N ARG A 542 10.97 22.88 -18.75
CA ARG A 542 10.64 24.29 -19.01
C ARG A 542 9.14 24.53 -19.23
N ASN A 543 8.34 23.47 -19.33
CA ASN A 543 6.89 23.58 -19.53
C ASN A 543 6.16 23.65 -18.18
N VAL A 544 6.63 24.55 -17.31
CA VAL A 544 6.15 24.70 -15.94
C VAL A 544 5.76 26.15 -15.67
N GLN A 545 4.78 26.31 -14.78
CA GLN A 545 4.24 27.62 -14.41
C GLN A 545 4.65 27.97 -12.98
N ARG A 546 5.12 29.20 -12.79
CA ARG A 546 5.45 29.74 -11.47
C ARG A 546 4.23 29.68 -10.54
N GLY A 547 4.45 29.22 -9.31
CA GLY A 547 3.39 29.09 -8.31
C GLY A 547 2.49 27.85 -8.46
N VAL A 548 2.75 26.99 -9.45
CA VAL A 548 2.08 25.70 -9.60
C VAL A 548 2.91 24.59 -8.97
N ASN A 549 2.24 23.71 -8.23
CA ASN A 549 2.83 22.51 -7.64
C ASN A 549 3.09 21.46 -8.73
N TYR A 550 4.33 20.96 -8.81
CA TYR A 550 4.69 19.85 -9.67
C TYR A 550 5.31 18.69 -8.90
N PHE A 551 4.98 17.47 -9.31
CA PHE A 551 5.54 16.23 -8.81
C PHE A 551 6.18 15.47 -9.97
N TYR A 552 7.24 14.71 -9.69
CA TYR A 552 7.99 14.00 -10.71
C TYR A 552 8.25 12.56 -10.30
N ALA A 553 8.36 11.68 -11.28
CA ALA A 553 8.83 10.31 -11.12
C ALA A 553 9.68 9.94 -12.33
N VAL A 554 10.62 9.02 -12.16
CA VAL A 554 11.43 8.50 -13.27
C VAL A 554 11.33 6.98 -13.27
N THR A 555 11.09 6.38 -14.42
CA THR A 555 11.01 4.93 -14.57
C THR A 555 12.05 4.42 -15.56
N ALA A 556 12.40 3.15 -15.42
CA ALA A 556 13.25 2.41 -16.34
C ALA A 556 12.44 1.36 -17.08
N VAL A 557 12.78 1.13 -18.34
CA VAL A 557 12.13 0.13 -19.19
C VAL A 557 13.17 -0.86 -19.70
N ASN A 558 12.86 -2.15 -19.68
CA ASN A 558 13.64 -3.16 -20.40
C ASN A 558 13.11 -3.37 -21.84
N ASN A 559 13.95 -3.92 -22.72
CA ASN A 559 13.62 -4.15 -24.13
C ASN A 559 12.78 -5.41 -24.37
N GLY A 560 12.47 -6.19 -23.33
CA GLY A 560 11.69 -7.43 -23.44
C GLY A 560 12.47 -8.65 -23.92
N SER A 561 13.72 -8.51 -24.40
CA SER A 561 14.50 -9.61 -24.99
C SER A 561 14.80 -10.77 -24.03
N GLN A 562 14.75 -10.51 -22.71
CA GLN A 562 14.98 -11.50 -21.67
C GLN A 562 13.67 -11.96 -20.99
N ASN A 563 12.52 -11.41 -21.39
CA ASN A 563 11.22 -11.76 -20.83
C ASN A 563 10.64 -12.97 -21.58
N ASN A 564 11.27 -14.13 -21.38
CA ASN A 564 11.04 -15.35 -22.16
C ASN A 564 10.11 -16.36 -21.45
N THR A 565 9.04 -15.89 -20.82
CA THR A 565 8.06 -16.74 -20.13
C THR A 565 6.95 -17.25 -21.03
N GLU A 566 6.19 -18.24 -20.55
CA GLU A 566 5.06 -18.82 -21.29
C GLU A 566 3.89 -17.83 -21.45
N ILE A 567 3.82 -16.82 -20.56
CA ILE A 567 2.91 -15.69 -20.67
C ILE A 567 3.67 -14.42 -21.00
N PHE A 568 3.07 -13.60 -21.86
CA PHE A 568 3.59 -12.30 -22.32
C PHE A 568 5.07 -12.33 -22.79
N PRO A 569 5.46 -13.29 -23.65
CA PRO A 569 6.85 -13.37 -24.11
C PRO A 569 7.25 -12.11 -24.88
N GLY A 570 8.46 -11.61 -24.63
CA GLY A 570 9.00 -10.43 -25.31
C GLY A 570 8.37 -9.09 -24.90
N GLU A 571 7.48 -9.07 -23.90
CA GLU A 571 6.85 -7.83 -23.44
C GLU A 571 7.90 -6.90 -22.80
N ARG A 572 7.89 -5.61 -23.17
CA ARG A 572 8.68 -4.59 -22.49
C ARG A 572 8.06 -4.29 -21.13
N LEU A 573 8.86 -4.33 -20.06
CA LEU A 573 8.40 -4.05 -18.71
C LEU A 573 8.98 -2.73 -18.21
N GLU A 574 8.11 -1.90 -17.65
CA GLU A 574 8.45 -0.62 -17.06
C GLU A 574 8.36 -0.67 -15.53
N SER A 575 9.37 -0.10 -14.87
CA SER A 575 9.43 -0.01 -13.41
C SER A 575 8.32 0.90 -12.87
N SER A 576 7.78 0.58 -11.70
CA SER A 576 6.73 1.42 -11.10
C SER A 576 7.21 2.83 -10.73
N LYS A 577 6.38 3.84 -11.03
CA LYS A 577 6.56 5.23 -10.58
C LYS A 577 6.45 5.39 -9.07
N TYR A 578 5.73 4.51 -8.38
CA TYR A 578 5.34 4.70 -6.97
C TYR A 578 6.51 4.69 -5.99
N ALA A 579 7.62 4.03 -6.36
CA ALA A 579 8.77 3.91 -5.49
C ALA A 579 9.56 5.22 -5.36
N ASN A 580 9.56 6.07 -6.40
CA ASN A 580 10.34 7.30 -6.43
C ASN A 580 9.54 8.56 -6.75
N MET A 581 8.21 8.48 -6.96
CA MET A 581 7.42 9.69 -7.19
C MET A 581 7.52 10.65 -6.00
N THR A 582 7.80 11.93 -6.28
CA THR A 582 7.91 12.93 -5.23
C THR A 582 6.57 13.08 -4.50
N GLN A 583 6.62 13.17 -3.16
CA GLN A 583 5.43 13.39 -2.31
C GLN A 583 5.29 14.86 -1.89
N ILE A 584 6.35 15.65 -2.07
CA ILE A 584 6.39 17.08 -1.81
C ILE A 584 6.49 17.79 -3.17
N PRO A 585 5.77 18.90 -3.37
CA PRO A 585 5.79 19.60 -4.64
C PRO A 585 7.12 20.34 -4.85
N VAL A 586 7.53 20.42 -6.10
CA VAL A 586 8.60 21.30 -6.59
C VAL A 586 7.95 22.44 -7.37
N ILE A 587 8.19 23.67 -6.92
CA ILE A 587 7.54 24.86 -7.47
C ILE A 587 8.60 25.69 -8.18
N PRO A 588 8.52 25.88 -9.51
CA PRO A 588 9.47 26.72 -10.22
C PRO A 588 9.32 28.17 -9.75
N PHE A 589 10.44 28.88 -9.69
CA PHE A 589 10.47 30.27 -9.23
C PHE A 589 10.88 31.21 -10.35
N GLN A 590 10.63 32.50 -10.14
CA GLN A 590 11.24 33.54 -10.95
C GLN A 590 12.54 33.96 -10.26
N PRO A 591 13.69 34.02 -10.96
CA PRO A 591 14.91 34.55 -10.38
C PRO A 591 14.71 36.01 -9.99
N GLY A 592 15.41 36.44 -8.95
CA GLY A 592 15.33 37.83 -8.50
C GLY A 592 15.63 38.81 -9.64
N LEU A 593 14.84 39.87 -9.68
CA LEU A 593 14.85 40.83 -10.79
C LEU A 593 16.13 41.67 -10.81
N ALA A 594 16.45 42.19 -11.99
CA ALA A 594 17.48 43.22 -12.15
C ALA A 594 16.93 44.65 -11.89
N GLU A 595 15.74 44.76 -11.30
CA GLU A 595 15.00 46.00 -11.06
C GLU A 595 14.38 45.94 -9.66
N SER A 596 14.35 47.07 -8.95
CA SER A 596 13.85 47.15 -7.57
C SER A 596 12.64 48.09 -7.40
N ASP A 597 12.11 48.66 -8.48
CA ASP A 597 10.97 49.59 -8.46
C ASP A 597 9.61 48.91 -8.71
N LYS A 598 9.61 47.60 -8.98
CA LYS A 598 8.41 46.80 -9.32
C LYS A 598 7.89 45.91 -8.19
N ILE A 599 8.40 46.06 -6.97
CA ILE A 599 8.05 45.18 -5.84
C ILE A 599 6.55 45.32 -5.54
N ARG A 600 5.89 44.20 -5.28
CA ARG A 600 4.46 44.15 -4.93
C ARG A 600 4.24 43.41 -3.63
N ILE A 601 3.26 43.87 -2.86
CA ILE A 601 2.84 43.26 -1.59
C ILE A 601 1.42 42.72 -1.79
N VAL A 602 1.22 41.43 -1.55
CA VAL A 602 -0.07 40.76 -1.79
C VAL A 602 -0.43 39.83 -0.63
N PRO A 603 -1.67 39.86 -0.12
CA PRO A 603 -2.71 40.86 -0.41
C PRO A 603 -2.38 42.23 0.20
N ASN A 604 -2.86 43.30 -0.45
CA ASN A 604 -2.83 44.66 0.09
C ASN A 604 -4.14 45.37 -0.31
N PRO A 605 -5.09 45.61 0.63
CA PRO A 605 -4.99 45.34 2.07
C PRO A 605 -4.99 43.84 2.40
N ALA A 606 -4.25 43.46 3.44
CA ALA A 606 -4.23 42.10 3.96
C ALA A 606 -5.38 41.89 4.96
N THR A 607 -6.41 41.14 4.54
CA THR A 607 -7.61 40.86 5.34
C THR A 607 -7.67 39.40 5.78
N SER A 608 -8.10 39.16 7.02
CA SER A 608 -8.23 37.83 7.63
C SER A 608 -9.31 36.93 6.98
N TYR A 609 -10.28 37.51 6.27
CA TYR A 609 -11.51 36.81 5.86
C TYR A 609 -11.70 36.54 4.36
N ALA A 610 -11.19 37.37 3.43
CA ALA A 610 -11.55 37.28 2.01
C ALA A 610 -10.36 37.17 1.05
N ALA A 611 -9.44 38.15 1.04
CA ALA A 611 -8.34 38.18 0.08
C ALA A 611 -7.17 37.27 0.49
N GLY A 612 -6.83 37.24 1.78
CA GLY A 612 -5.78 36.36 2.31
C GLY A 612 -6.14 34.89 2.24
N ALA A 613 -7.39 34.53 2.56
CA ALA A 613 -7.87 33.15 2.55
C ALA A 613 -8.03 32.55 1.14
N GLN A 614 -8.48 33.34 0.15
CA GLN A 614 -8.63 32.87 -1.24
C GLN A 614 -7.31 32.80 -2.01
N LEU A 615 -6.36 33.71 -1.74
CA LEU A 615 -5.04 33.72 -2.41
C LEU A 615 -4.01 32.81 -1.71
N ASN A 616 -4.18 32.55 -0.42
CA ASN A 616 -3.26 31.77 0.40
C ASN A 616 -4.00 30.61 1.10
N ALA A 617 -4.54 29.67 0.33
CA ALA A 617 -5.21 28.48 0.87
C ALA A 617 -4.35 27.81 1.95
N GLY A 618 -4.85 27.77 3.19
CA GLY A 618 -4.15 27.20 4.36
C GLY A 618 -3.20 28.13 5.13
N GLU A 619 -2.90 29.34 4.64
CA GLU A 619 -2.00 30.32 5.29
C GLU A 619 -2.67 31.72 5.37
N ALA A 620 -3.77 31.84 6.12
CA ALA A 620 -4.61 33.06 6.17
C ALA A 620 -3.88 34.35 6.61
N ASN A 621 -2.77 34.22 7.35
CA ASN A 621 -1.92 35.34 7.78
C ASN A 621 -0.73 35.62 6.84
N ARG A 622 -0.62 34.96 5.67
CA ARG A 622 0.51 35.16 4.75
C ARG A 622 0.39 36.48 3.99
N ILE A 623 1.47 37.25 3.98
CA ILE A 623 1.75 38.33 3.04
C ILE A 623 2.92 37.90 2.17
N SER A 624 2.79 38.04 0.85
CA SER A 624 3.82 37.71 -0.13
C SER A 624 4.40 38.99 -0.73
N PHE A 625 5.72 39.03 -0.83
CA PHE A 625 6.49 40.05 -1.51
C PHE A 625 6.89 39.48 -2.88
N PHE A 626 6.50 40.14 -3.96
CA PHE A 626 6.78 39.72 -5.34
C PHE A 626 7.67 40.73 -6.05
N ASN A 627 8.35 40.29 -7.12
CA ASN A 627 9.25 41.09 -7.94
C ASN A 627 10.48 41.62 -7.17
N LEU A 628 10.94 40.88 -6.17
CA LEU A 628 12.16 41.19 -5.44
C LEU A 628 13.40 41.04 -6.33
N PRO A 629 14.43 41.88 -6.14
CA PRO A 629 15.75 41.65 -6.68
C PRO A 629 16.45 40.40 -6.14
N TYR A 630 17.53 39.96 -6.80
CA TYR A 630 18.29 38.75 -6.42
C TYR A 630 18.79 38.75 -4.98
N LYS A 631 19.11 39.90 -4.39
CA LYS A 631 19.46 40.00 -2.97
C LYS A 631 18.95 41.31 -2.42
N CYS A 632 18.27 41.32 -1.28
CA CYS A 632 17.82 42.53 -0.58
C CYS A 632 17.69 42.28 0.94
N THR A 633 17.60 43.35 1.71
CA THR A 633 17.14 43.32 3.11
C THR A 633 15.74 43.90 3.17
N LEU A 634 14.77 43.10 3.61
CA LEU A 634 13.38 43.52 3.80
C LEU A 634 13.16 43.88 5.26
N LYS A 635 12.80 45.12 5.54
CA LYS A 635 12.47 45.59 6.90
C LYS A 635 11.03 46.06 6.94
N ILE A 636 10.28 45.54 7.89
CA ILE A 636 8.87 45.87 8.09
C ILE A 636 8.77 46.77 9.31
N PHE A 637 8.14 47.93 9.15
CA PHE A 637 7.94 48.93 10.18
C PHE A 637 6.46 49.23 10.40
N THR A 638 6.12 49.67 11.61
CA THR A 638 4.85 50.37 11.86
C THR A 638 4.85 51.74 11.18
N GLU A 639 3.68 52.37 11.09
CA GLU A 639 3.53 53.78 10.68
C GLU A 639 4.35 54.78 11.53
N THR A 640 4.66 54.45 12.78
CA THR A 640 5.49 55.24 13.69
C THR A 640 7.00 55.03 13.49
N GLY A 641 7.39 54.06 12.66
CA GLY A 641 8.80 53.73 12.39
C GLY A 641 9.39 52.66 13.30
N ASP A 642 8.59 51.95 14.09
CA ASP A 642 9.05 50.85 14.94
C ASP A 642 9.32 49.60 14.10
N LEU A 643 10.51 49.00 14.25
CA LEU A 643 10.92 47.82 13.50
C LEU A 643 10.20 46.56 14.02
N ILE A 644 9.46 45.90 13.13
CA ILE A 644 8.69 44.69 13.40
C ILE A 644 9.49 43.42 13.07
N LYS A 645 10.06 43.38 11.87
CA LYS A 645 10.74 42.20 11.31
C LYS A 645 11.81 42.62 10.31
N THR A 646 12.93 41.89 10.31
CA THR A 646 13.92 41.93 9.22
C THR A 646 13.96 40.55 8.56
N ILE A 647 14.01 40.52 7.24
CA ILE A 647 14.14 39.32 6.41
C ILE A 647 15.32 39.55 5.46
N ASP A 648 16.32 38.67 5.51
CA ASP A 648 17.44 38.67 4.57
C ASP A 648 17.07 37.82 3.36
N HIS A 649 16.85 38.47 2.23
CA HIS A 649 16.33 37.86 1.02
C HIS A 649 17.45 37.57 0.01
N ILE A 650 17.42 36.37 -0.58
CA ILE A 650 18.34 35.97 -1.65
C ILE A 650 17.70 34.97 -2.63
N GLY A 651 18.04 35.10 -3.92
CA GLY A 651 17.83 34.10 -4.96
C GLY A 651 16.60 34.33 -5.85
N THR A 652 15.42 34.35 -5.24
CA THR A 652 14.12 34.36 -5.93
C THR A 652 13.61 35.79 -6.14
N ALA A 653 12.52 35.97 -6.89
CA ALA A 653 11.80 37.23 -6.94
C ALA A 653 10.71 37.34 -5.86
N ASP A 654 10.63 36.35 -4.96
CA ASP A 654 9.50 36.12 -4.07
C ASP A 654 9.97 35.83 -2.65
N ASP A 655 9.31 36.42 -1.65
CA ASP A 655 9.49 36.09 -0.23
C ASP A 655 8.16 36.24 0.52
N LYS A 656 8.06 35.74 1.75
CA LYS A 656 6.81 35.76 2.53
C LYS A 656 7.00 36.16 3.99
N TRP A 657 5.94 36.72 4.55
CA TRP A 657 5.83 37.07 5.96
C TRP A 657 4.50 36.61 6.55
N ASP A 658 4.54 36.03 7.74
CA ASP A 658 3.40 35.44 8.47
C ASP A 658 2.71 36.44 9.43
N GLN A 659 3.00 37.73 9.27
CA GLN A 659 2.50 38.82 10.12
C GLN A 659 2.94 38.73 11.59
N ARG A 660 4.05 38.03 11.87
CA ARG A 660 4.63 37.97 13.21
C ARG A 660 5.86 38.85 13.38
N THR A 661 5.97 39.47 14.54
CA THR A 661 7.17 40.18 14.97
C THR A 661 8.35 39.22 15.15
N SER A 662 9.56 39.74 15.30
CA SER A 662 10.73 38.92 15.69
C SER A 662 10.54 38.17 17.02
N GLY A 663 9.65 38.65 17.90
CA GLY A 663 9.25 37.98 19.14
C GLY A 663 8.12 36.96 18.99
N ASN A 664 7.77 36.58 17.75
CA ASN A 664 6.71 35.61 17.43
C ASN A 664 5.30 36.04 17.90
N GLN A 665 5.02 37.35 17.96
CA GLN A 665 3.70 37.90 18.26
C GLN A 665 3.02 38.38 16.99
N TYR A 666 1.72 38.15 16.83
CA TYR A 666 0.97 38.74 15.72
C TYR A 666 0.90 40.25 15.85
N VAL A 667 1.07 40.95 14.73
CA VAL A 667 0.87 42.41 14.68
C VAL A 667 -0.63 42.77 14.76
N VAL A 668 -0.98 44.03 14.95
CA VAL A 668 -2.39 44.48 14.99
C VAL A 668 -2.85 45.00 13.62
N SER A 669 -4.13 45.38 13.50
CA SER A 669 -4.59 46.13 12.33
C SER A 669 -3.91 47.50 12.29
N GLY A 670 -3.47 47.94 11.11
CA GLY A 670 -2.74 49.21 10.97
C GLY A 670 -2.07 49.39 9.61
N LEU A 671 -1.38 50.52 9.45
CA LEU A 671 -0.55 50.81 8.28
C LEU A 671 0.90 50.38 8.56
N TYR A 672 1.49 49.67 7.61
CA TYR A 672 2.85 49.17 7.70
C TYR A 672 3.67 49.65 6.51
N ILE A 673 4.97 49.81 6.73
CA ILE A 673 5.95 50.20 5.72
C ILE A 673 6.92 49.04 5.52
N LEU A 674 7.04 48.58 4.28
CA LEU A 674 8.12 47.70 3.84
C LEU A 674 9.24 48.57 3.25
N ALA A 675 10.39 48.60 3.91
CA ALA A 675 11.64 49.12 3.36
C ALA A 675 12.44 47.98 2.73
N VAL A 676 12.69 48.07 1.44
CA VAL A 676 13.48 47.10 0.68
C VAL A 676 14.80 47.78 0.32
N THR A 677 15.87 47.39 1.01
CA THR A 677 17.17 48.07 0.92
C THR A 677 18.32 47.11 0.65
N ASN A 678 19.51 47.65 0.37
CA ASN A 678 20.72 46.87 0.06
C ASN A 678 20.53 45.91 -1.13
N CYS A 679 19.72 46.32 -2.10
CA CYS A 679 19.33 45.46 -3.20
C CYS A 679 20.45 45.26 -4.23
N LYS A 680 20.58 44.03 -4.73
CA LYS A 680 21.51 43.67 -5.80
C LYS A 680 20.84 42.80 -6.85
N ALA A 681 21.20 43.03 -8.12
CA ALA A 681 20.90 42.13 -9.22
C ALA A 681 21.79 40.87 -9.16
N LEU A 682 21.47 39.87 -9.97
CA LEU A 682 22.20 38.59 -10.03
C LEU A 682 23.69 38.75 -10.35
N ASP A 683 24.04 39.76 -11.16
CA ASP A 683 25.42 40.11 -11.54
C ASP A 683 26.17 40.89 -10.44
N GLY A 684 25.52 41.15 -9.30
CA GLY A 684 26.08 41.90 -8.16
C GLY A 684 25.91 43.41 -8.24
N LYS A 685 25.30 43.97 -9.30
CA LYS A 685 25.02 45.40 -9.42
C LYS A 685 24.05 45.87 -8.34
N ASN A 686 24.38 46.96 -7.65
CA ASN A 686 23.49 47.58 -6.67
C ASN A 686 22.26 48.20 -7.36
N LEU A 687 21.11 48.05 -6.73
CA LEU A 687 19.82 48.59 -7.18
C LEU A 687 19.29 49.61 -6.17
N PRO A 688 18.48 50.59 -6.59
CA PRO A 688 17.88 51.58 -5.68
C PRO A 688 17.01 50.95 -4.59
N ASP A 689 16.95 51.61 -3.44
CA ASP A 689 16.04 51.23 -2.36
C ASP A 689 14.58 51.55 -2.73
N GLN A 690 13.63 50.74 -2.27
CA GLN A 690 12.19 50.98 -2.44
C GLN A 690 11.45 50.92 -1.10
N PHE A 691 10.49 51.82 -0.92
CA PHE A 691 9.64 51.87 0.26
C PHE A 691 8.17 51.74 -0.17
N LEU A 692 7.46 50.76 0.38
CA LEU A 692 6.08 50.47 0.04
C LEU A 692 5.20 50.49 1.29
N LYS A 693 3.99 51.05 1.16
CA LYS A 693 2.99 51.02 2.22
C LYS A 693 1.98 49.89 1.97
N PHE A 694 1.55 49.24 3.04
CA PHE A 694 0.49 48.23 2.99
C PHE A 694 -0.33 48.23 4.27
N VAL A 695 -1.57 47.75 4.18
CA VAL A 695 -2.52 47.79 5.30
C VAL A 695 -2.82 46.37 5.75
N ILE A 696 -2.88 46.14 7.06
CA ILE A 696 -3.38 44.90 7.67
C ILE A 696 -4.71 45.19 8.37
N VAL A 697 -5.70 44.34 8.11
CA VAL A 697 -7.04 44.38 8.74
C VAL A 697 -7.34 43.00 9.32
N ARG A 698 -7.33 42.90 10.65
CA ARG A 698 -7.66 41.68 11.39
C ARG A 698 -9.14 41.56 11.66
#